data_AF-A0AAX1D5A6-F1
#
_entry.id   AF-A0AAX1D5A6-F1
#
_cell.length_a   1.000
_cell.length_b   1.000
_cell.length_c   1.000
_cell.angle_alpha   90.00
_cell.angle_beta   90.00
_cell.angle_gamma   90.00
#
_symmetry.space_group_name_H-M   'P 1'
#
loop_
_entity.id
_entity.type
_entity.pdbx_description
1 polymer ?
#
loop_
_entity_poly.entity_id
_entity_poly.type
_entity_poly.pdbx_seq_one_letter_code
_entity_poly.pdbx_strand_id
1 'polypeptide(L)'
;MAHDTQDGKHGIATISNNLPTAADPRRRSLLKAGFGATLLPVGGSLLLSACSSDDDDDEDSPSTGTPAPQPKNISSFAVAVLPDTQFYSRYATDAENQQFMRKYGSEPYKAQTQWVADHARSLGIPFLIHLGDVVDQQGKPDQWTVASSAMKILEDAKVPYSILAGNHDVIRDRDYIDKAHMDEDSDADRILANEPYLKAFGPERAAKQATFGGRDPSGFHEYHVFEAEGQKFMVLSLSWRISTAALAWANQVIRANPTLPVILVNHQLLNIDKDGVSPLEVPYGLMLWDKLIRDNDQIFMTLNGHYHGAARLTKMNAFGNAVEEMVVDYQMAYQGGNGLMRLYEFDLSNNEIRVLSFSPWVPQKPKDTLNAFDQAVLTGANEQFTIKMDFAKRFGGFNKTFQAAAPTHTSLVDQARALILANYTDPTANAQKPAVDSDDYPQVPGTLAHWRFFGGADGQPVPVGQVIQDRAGLNPISRAALNIDGVAGAQLGDLVWSSDHHYLSAAPGSVRFLNTDKNTGRMSYFSTATSAVLNAETVPNGYTVEAFIKIDRDWTSQKNAWMNIMTRDGKRGDLPGYSGGDPESPPLLFAISSLREVQWEVVPERSGAREAKANWSGEIIADKWMHVAIVNDGATHETILYVEGAPVLRNVADAPGLATLAANMPWIIGAGSWDGARADGFFGSIGEIRIVNQALKPAQWLTARRGG
;
A
#
# COMPACT_ATOMS: atom_id res chain seq x y z
N MET A 1 -8.03 1.74 19.01
CA MET A 1 -9.26 2.31 18.41
C MET A 1 -9.74 3.45 19.28
N ALA A 2 -10.18 4.57 18.68
CA ALA A 2 -10.94 5.58 19.41
C ALA A 2 -12.41 5.39 19.02
N HIS A 3 -13.18 4.90 19.99
CA HIS A 3 -14.64 4.80 20.06
C HIS A 3 -15.40 3.99 19.01
N ASP A 4 -15.78 2.77 19.41
CA ASP A 4 -17.06 2.17 19.07
C ASP A 4 -17.78 1.79 20.38
N THR A 5 -18.49 2.76 20.96
CA THR A 5 -19.40 2.52 22.10
C THR A 5 -20.56 3.52 22.04
N GLN A 6 -21.63 3.15 21.33
CA GLN A 6 -23.04 3.39 21.66
C GLN A 6 -23.89 3.10 20.42
N ASP A 7 -24.54 1.94 20.38
CA ASP A 7 -26.01 1.89 20.38
C ASP A 7 -26.52 0.45 20.45
N GLY A 8 -27.24 0.17 21.53
CA GLY A 8 -28.00 -1.05 21.70
C GLY A 8 -29.33 -0.96 20.96
N LYS A 9 -29.66 -2.06 20.28
CA LYS A 9 -30.98 -2.42 19.73
C LYS A 9 -31.42 -1.67 18.47
N HIS A 10 -30.96 -2.13 17.31
CA HIS A 10 -31.83 -2.50 16.18
C HIS A 10 -31.10 -3.52 15.31
N GLY A 11 -31.76 -4.63 14.98
CA GLY A 11 -31.18 -5.69 14.16
C GLY A 11 -30.95 -5.18 12.74
N ILE A 12 -29.69 -5.10 12.33
CA ILE A 12 -29.27 -4.79 10.97
C ILE A 12 -28.33 -5.93 10.54
N ALA A 13 -28.64 -6.53 9.40
CA ALA A 13 -27.87 -7.60 8.79
C ALA A 13 -26.43 -7.14 8.51
N THR A 14 -25.46 -7.91 8.99
CA THR A 14 -24.04 -7.75 8.72
C THR A 14 -23.75 -7.99 7.24
N ILE A 15 -23.49 -6.93 6.49
CA ILE A 15 -22.84 -7.00 5.17
C ILE A 15 -21.38 -6.59 5.37
N SER A 16 -20.49 -7.49 4.98
CA SER A 16 -19.03 -7.37 5.08
C SER A 16 -18.50 -6.27 4.15
N ASN A 17 -17.86 -5.24 4.71
CA ASN A 17 -16.95 -4.37 3.97
C ASN A 17 -15.67 -5.15 3.64
N ASN A 18 -15.74 -5.98 2.59
CA ASN A 18 -14.58 -6.66 2.02
C ASN A 18 -14.12 -5.85 0.80
N LEU A 19 -13.21 -4.90 0.98
CA LEU A 19 -12.39 -4.43 -0.14
C LEU A 19 -11.38 -5.54 -0.46
N PRO A 20 -11.39 -6.14 -1.67
CA PRO A 20 -10.31 -7.02 -2.09
C PRO A 20 -9.08 -6.16 -2.32
N THR A 21 -8.12 -6.20 -1.39
CA THR A 21 -6.81 -5.60 -1.57
C THR A 21 -6.03 -6.42 -2.60
N ALA A 22 -5.80 -5.82 -3.76
CA ALA A 22 -4.95 -6.42 -4.78
C ALA A 22 -3.48 -6.35 -4.31
N ALA A 23 -2.78 -7.49 -4.38
CA ALA A 23 -1.40 -7.60 -3.94
C ALA A 23 -0.45 -6.71 -4.78
N ASP A 24 0.33 -5.86 -4.13
CA ASP A 24 1.35 -5.00 -4.76
C ASP A 24 2.28 -5.80 -5.72
N PRO A 25 2.25 -5.55 -7.04
CA PRO A 25 3.15 -6.19 -8.00
C PRO A 25 4.63 -5.80 -7.82
N ARG A 26 4.97 -4.73 -7.07
CA ARG A 26 6.36 -4.35 -6.73
C ARG A 26 7.02 -5.33 -5.76
N ARG A 27 6.24 -6.00 -4.90
CA ARG A 27 6.72 -7.18 -4.17
C ARG A 27 6.99 -8.33 -5.13
N ARG A 28 6.15 -8.51 -6.17
CA ARG A 28 6.32 -9.59 -7.15
C ARG A 28 7.54 -9.41 -8.06
N SER A 29 7.94 -8.20 -8.45
CA SER A 29 9.13 -8.00 -9.30
C SER A 29 10.44 -8.26 -8.54
N LEU A 30 10.53 -7.88 -7.26
CA LEU A 30 11.65 -8.26 -6.39
C LEU A 30 11.65 -9.77 -6.08
N LEU A 31 10.48 -10.40 -5.91
CA LEU A 31 10.35 -11.85 -5.73
C LEU A 31 10.59 -12.67 -7.02
N LYS A 32 10.29 -12.12 -8.21
CA LYS A 32 10.52 -12.79 -9.51
C LYS A 32 12.00 -12.85 -9.89
N ALA A 33 12.82 -11.90 -9.43
CA ALA A 33 14.27 -11.97 -9.59
C ALA A 33 14.91 -13.15 -8.83
N GLY A 34 14.17 -13.79 -7.90
CA GLY A 34 14.60 -14.97 -7.13
C GLY A 34 14.23 -16.33 -7.73
N PHE A 35 13.48 -16.40 -8.83
CA PHE A 35 13.18 -17.66 -9.54
C PHE A 35 13.97 -17.74 -10.86
N GLY A 36 15.30 -17.74 -10.74
CA GLY A 36 16.18 -18.23 -11.80
C GLY A 36 16.06 -19.75 -11.86
N ALA A 37 15.25 -20.25 -12.81
CA ALA A 37 15.02 -21.66 -13.05
C ALA A 37 16.33 -22.46 -13.22
N THR A 38 16.58 -23.43 -12.33
CA THR A 38 17.51 -24.53 -12.59
C THR A 38 16.74 -25.81 -12.80
N LEU A 39 16.60 -26.22 -14.07
CA LEU A 39 16.49 -27.62 -14.50
C LEU A 39 17.20 -27.77 -15.88
N LEU A 40 18.53 -27.92 -15.79
CA LEU A 40 19.44 -28.89 -16.45
C LEU A 40 19.36 -29.24 -17.98
N PRO A 41 20.47 -29.79 -18.56
CA PRO A 41 20.97 -29.49 -19.90
C PRO A 41 20.82 -30.65 -20.91
N VAL A 42 21.16 -30.37 -22.19
CA VAL A 42 21.99 -31.17 -23.13
C VAL A 42 21.57 -30.86 -24.57
N GLY A 43 22.54 -30.57 -25.44
CA GLY A 43 22.46 -30.97 -26.86
C GLY A 43 22.63 -29.88 -27.92
N GLY A 44 23.89 -29.46 -28.14
CA GLY A 44 24.53 -29.25 -29.44
C GLY A 44 23.79 -28.56 -30.60
N SER A 45 24.37 -27.45 -31.10
CA SER A 45 25.33 -27.52 -32.22
C SER A 45 25.80 -26.13 -32.62
N LEU A 46 27.12 -25.96 -32.54
CA LEU A 46 27.92 -24.91 -33.15
C LEU A 46 28.04 -25.16 -34.67
N LEU A 47 27.91 -24.11 -35.47
CA LEU A 47 28.55 -23.91 -36.78
C LEU A 47 28.74 -22.38 -36.94
N LEU A 48 29.87 -21.78 -36.55
CA LEU A 48 31.14 -21.61 -37.27
C LEU A 48 31.01 -21.09 -38.72
N SER A 49 31.51 -19.86 -38.93
CA SER A 49 32.42 -19.41 -40.02
C SER A 49 32.39 -17.87 -40.05
N ALA A 50 33.47 -17.10 -40.16
CA ALA A 50 34.89 -17.34 -40.18
C ALA A 50 35.63 -16.02 -39.87
N CYS A 51 36.86 -16.18 -39.41
CA CYS A 51 37.86 -15.17 -39.15
C CYS A 51 38.35 -14.49 -40.44
N SER A 52 38.75 -13.22 -40.32
CA SER A 52 39.94 -12.68 -40.99
C SER A 52 40.31 -11.37 -40.30
N SER A 53 41.33 -11.42 -39.46
CA SER A 53 42.11 -10.28 -39.01
C SER A 53 43.44 -10.37 -39.75
N ASP A 54 43.72 -9.40 -40.60
CA ASP A 54 45.08 -9.06 -41.00
C ASP A 54 45.18 -7.54 -41.04
N ASP A 55 46.29 -7.07 -40.48
CA ASP A 55 46.77 -5.70 -40.44
C ASP A 55 46.90 -5.14 -41.86
N ASP A 56 46.50 -3.88 -42.06
CA ASP A 56 47.23 -2.94 -42.90
C ASP A 56 46.80 -1.51 -42.53
N ASP A 57 47.83 -0.68 -42.32
CA ASP A 57 47.76 0.77 -42.18
C ASP A 57 47.06 1.38 -43.41
N ASP A 58 46.05 2.23 -43.21
CA ASP A 58 45.74 3.31 -44.16
C ASP A 58 44.86 4.41 -43.55
N GLU A 59 45.05 5.58 -44.13
CA GLU A 59 44.89 6.93 -43.62
C GLU A 59 43.49 7.38 -43.16
N ASP A 60 43.56 8.28 -42.17
CA ASP A 60 42.61 9.32 -41.74
C ASP A 60 41.50 9.68 -42.77
N SER A 61 40.26 9.30 -42.46
CA SER A 61 39.07 9.90 -43.06
C SER A 61 38.04 10.17 -41.96
N PRO A 62 37.58 11.42 -41.78
CA PRO A 62 36.63 11.74 -40.74
C PRO A 62 35.29 11.07 -41.07
N SER A 63 34.86 10.14 -40.21
CA SER A 63 33.50 9.62 -40.26
C SER A 63 32.54 10.78 -40.06
N THR A 64 31.84 11.18 -41.12
CA THR A 64 30.67 12.05 -41.03
C THR A 64 29.58 11.26 -40.30
N GLY A 65 29.61 11.32 -38.96
CA GLY A 65 28.53 10.83 -38.13
C GLY A 65 27.25 11.53 -38.56
N THR A 66 26.32 10.76 -39.11
CA THR A 66 24.97 11.26 -39.39
C THR A 66 24.44 11.84 -38.07
N PRO A 67 24.03 13.12 -38.01
CA PRO A 67 23.46 13.67 -36.79
C PRO A 67 22.30 12.77 -36.36
N ALA A 68 22.28 12.35 -35.10
CA ALA A 68 21.12 11.67 -34.54
C ALA A 68 19.87 12.51 -34.89
N PRO A 69 18.79 11.90 -35.41
CA PRO A 69 17.61 12.65 -35.84
C PRO A 69 17.14 13.51 -34.67
N GLN A 70 17.10 14.82 -34.90
CA GLN A 70 16.63 15.77 -33.91
C GLN A 70 15.20 15.39 -33.50
N PRO A 71 14.87 15.41 -32.19
CA PRO A 71 13.54 15.08 -31.74
C PRO A 71 12.53 15.99 -32.44
N LYS A 72 11.54 15.37 -33.10
CA LYS A 72 10.51 16.08 -33.86
C LYS A 72 9.56 16.78 -32.90
N ASN A 73 9.25 18.04 -33.16
CA ASN A 73 8.21 18.74 -32.41
C ASN A 73 6.84 18.08 -32.63
N ILE A 74 6.03 18.03 -31.58
CA ILE A 74 4.66 17.53 -31.49
C ILE A 74 3.74 18.60 -30.90
N SER A 75 2.45 18.54 -31.25
CA SER A 75 1.37 19.26 -30.57
C SER A 75 0.89 18.37 -29.44
N SER A 76 1.15 18.78 -28.20
CA SER A 76 0.90 17.97 -27.03
C SER A 76 0.70 18.80 -25.77
N PHE A 77 -0.13 18.29 -24.88
CA PHE A 77 -0.27 18.79 -23.51
C PHE A 77 -0.31 17.62 -22.54
N ALA A 78 -0.11 17.87 -21.26
CA ALA A 78 -0.11 16.83 -20.24
C ALA A 78 -1.12 17.08 -19.13
N VAL A 79 -1.79 16.05 -18.62
CA VAL A 79 -2.66 16.15 -17.44
C VAL A 79 -1.97 15.45 -16.27
N ALA A 80 -1.79 16.17 -15.17
CA ALA A 80 -1.27 15.61 -13.93
C ALA A 80 -2.40 14.99 -13.11
N VAL A 81 -2.15 13.84 -12.50
CA VAL A 81 -3.14 13.13 -11.67
C VAL A 81 -2.52 12.77 -10.33
N LEU A 82 -3.16 13.21 -9.25
CA LEU A 82 -2.85 12.84 -7.87
C LEU A 82 -3.81 11.72 -7.42
N PRO A 83 -3.29 10.50 -7.20
CA PRO A 83 -4.05 9.42 -6.56
C PRO A 83 -4.33 9.71 -5.09
N ASP A 84 -4.93 8.74 -4.41
CA ASP A 84 -5.34 8.77 -3.00
C ASP A 84 -4.20 9.23 -2.08
N THR A 85 -4.40 10.36 -1.39
CA THR A 85 -3.35 11.06 -0.62
C THR A 85 -3.53 10.90 0.90
N GLN A 86 -4.50 10.08 1.33
CA GLN A 86 -5.00 10.07 2.69
C GLN A 86 -3.91 9.79 3.75
N PHE A 87 -2.96 8.92 3.43
CA PHE A 87 -1.83 8.63 4.32
C PHE A 87 -0.80 9.74 4.36
N TYR A 88 -0.65 10.53 3.30
CA TYR A 88 0.20 11.72 3.33
C TYR A 88 -0.36 12.75 4.29
N SER A 89 -1.68 12.98 4.25
CA SER A 89 -2.39 13.88 5.16
C SER A 89 -2.33 13.42 6.60
N ARG A 90 -2.45 12.11 6.86
CA ARG A 90 -2.37 11.53 8.20
C ARG A 90 -0.98 11.66 8.82
N TYR A 91 0.04 11.13 8.15
CA TYR A 91 1.36 10.93 8.76
C TYR A 91 2.24 12.19 8.74
N ALA A 92 1.72 13.31 8.24
CA ALA A 92 2.28 14.66 8.38
C ALA A 92 1.61 15.50 9.49
N THR A 93 0.88 14.85 10.41
CA THR A 93 0.30 15.54 11.59
C THR A 93 1.18 15.36 12.83
N ASP A 94 1.09 16.29 13.77
CA ASP A 94 1.75 16.20 15.08
C ASP A 94 1.28 14.97 15.87
N ALA A 95 -0.02 14.67 15.79
CA ALA A 95 -0.62 13.51 16.45
C ALA A 95 -0.04 12.17 15.94
N GLU A 96 0.46 12.15 14.71
CA GLU A 96 1.10 10.98 14.09
C GLU A 96 2.64 11.16 14.03
N ASN A 97 3.19 12.05 14.85
CA ASN A 97 4.62 12.29 15.05
C ASN A 97 5.38 12.72 13.77
N GLN A 98 4.71 13.43 12.86
CA GLN A 98 5.35 14.07 11.71
C GLN A 98 6.28 13.14 10.93
N GLN A 99 5.85 11.89 10.68
CA GLN A 99 6.74 10.80 10.28
C GLN A 99 7.57 11.14 9.04
N PHE A 100 6.97 11.79 8.05
CA PHE A 100 7.68 12.18 6.82
C PHE A 100 8.71 13.28 7.06
N MET A 101 8.31 14.39 7.69
CA MET A 101 9.22 15.50 8.01
C MET A 101 10.36 15.06 8.92
N ARG A 102 10.07 14.29 9.96
CA ARG A 102 11.08 13.82 10.91
C ARG A 102 12.09 12.88 10.26
N LYS A 103 11.64 11.98 9.37
CA LYS A 103 12.49 10.93 8.79
C LYS A 103 13.19 11.37 7.50
N TYR A 104 12.57 12.23 6.70
CA TYR A 104 13.06 12.61 5.36
C TYR A 104 13.20 14.12 5.16
N GLY A 105 12.87 14.94 6.15
CA GLY A 105 12.94 16.41 6.04
C GLY A 105 11.98 17.01 5.00
N SER A 106 11.02 16.23 4.50
CA SER A 106 10.12 16.59 3.41
C SER A 106 8.84 15.74 3.47
N GLU A 107 7.78 16.21 2.80
CA GLU A 107 6.47 15.55 2.78
C GLU A 107 6.03 15.21 1.35
N PRO A 108 5.44 14.02 1.13
CA PRO A 108 5.03 13.56 -0.19
C PRO A 108 3.94 14.42 -0.84
N TYR A 109 2.87 14.78 -0.12
CA TYR A 109 1.77 15.55 -0.71
C TYR A 109 2.23 16.94 -1.17
N LYS A 110 3.00 17.63 -0.31
CA LYS A 110 3.63 18.91 -0.65
C LYS A 110 4.59 18.77 -1.84
N ALA A 111 5.39 17.71 -1.89
CA ALA A 111 6.32 17.49 -3.00
C ALA A 111 5.59 17.29 -4.34
N GLN A 112 4.46 16.60 -4.36
CA GLN A 112 3.63 16.43 -5.54
C GLN A 112 3.07 17.77 -6.04
N THR A 113 2.42 18.53 -5.17
CA THR A 113 1.80 19.81 -5.59
C THR A 113 2.84 20.88 -5.92
N GLN A 114 3.97 20.91 -5.22
CA GLN A 114 5.07 21.81 -5.54
C GLN A 114 5.70 21.50 -6.89
N TRP A 115 5.95 20.22 -7.20
CA TRP A 115 6.51 19.82 -8.49
C TRP A 115 5.60 20.24 -9.66
N VAL A 116 4.29 20.07 -9.50
CA VAL A 116 3.32 20.51 -10.51
C VAL A 116 3.32 22.03 -10.62
N ALA A 117 3.31 22.77 -9.50
CA ALA A 117 3.39 24.23 -9.52
C ALA A 117 4.64 24.76 -10.24
N ASP A 118 5.79 24.12 -10.01
CA ASP A 118 7.07 24.53 -10.60
C ASP A 118 7.18 24.19 -12.09
N HIS A 119 6.53 23.11 -12.53
CA HIS A 119 6.71 22.56 -13.88
C HIS A 119 5.49 22.64 -14.80
N ALA A 120 4.33 23.11 -14.32
CA ALA A 120 3.11 23.15 -15.13
C ALA A 120 3.30 23.90 -16.45
N ARG A 121 4.01 25.03 -16.43
CA ARG A 121 4.30 25.80 -17.65
C ARG A 121 5.24 25.06 -18.60
N SER A 122 6.36 24.51 -18.10
CA SER A 122 7.37 23.87 -18.94
C SER A 122 6.89 22.54 -19.51
N LEU A 123 6.02 21.83 -18.78
CA LEU A 123 5.46 20.54 -19.16
C LEU A 123 4.07 20.64 -19.79
N GLY A 124 3.59 21.85 -20.12
CA GLY A 124 2.30 22.04 -20.77
C GLY A 124 1.14 21.40 -19.99
N ILE A 125 1.10 21.58 -18.66
CA ILE A 125 0.06 21.05 -17.78
C ILE A 125 -1.01 22.13 -17.56
N PRO A 126 -2.15 22.08 -18.29
CA PRO A 126 -3.21 23.06 -18.10
C PRO A 126 -4.07 22.75 -16.87
N PHE A 127 -4.00 21.51 -16.35
CA PHE A 127 -4.93 21.00 -15.35
C PHE A 127 -4.37 19.82 -14.56
N LEU A 128 -4.72 19.76 -13.28
CA LEU A 128 -4.45 18.63 -12.38
C LEU A 128 -5.75 17.98 -11.90
N ILE A 129 -5.78 16.65 -11.78
CA ILE A 129 -6.93 15.90 -11.28
C ILE A 129 -6.55 15.20 -9.97
N HIS A 130 -7.32 15.40 -8.90
CA HIS A 130 -7.19 14.62 -7.66
C HIS A 130 -8.29 13.56 -7.58
N LEU A 131 -7.92 12.29 -7.29
CA LEU A 131 -8.83 11.14 -7.40
C LEU A 131 -9.67 10.84 -6.15
N GLY A 132 -9.50 11.61 -5.08
CA GLY A 132 -10.25 11.49 -3.82
C GLY A 132 -9.39 10.94 -2.71
N ASP A 133 -10.03 10.57 -1.60
CA ASP A 133 -9.38 10.20 -0.35
C ASP A 133 -8.24 11.16 0.02
N VAL A 134 -8.67 12.38 0.30
CA VAL A 134 -7.82 13.52 0.63
C VAL A 134 -7.25 13.36 2.05
N VAL A 135 -8.02 12.81 2.97
CA VAL A 135 -7.62 12.50 4.35
C VAL A 135 -7.93 11.06 4.72
N ASP A 136 -7.25 10.50 5.73
CA ASP A 136 -7.48 9.11 6.20
C ASP A 136 -8.65 9.03 7.17
N GLN A 137 -8.84 10.08 7.95
CA GLN A 137 -9.88 10.14 8.97
C GLN A 137 -10.56 11.51 8.88
N GLN A 138 -11.75 11.58 8.27
CA GLN A 138 -12.51 12.83 8.15
C GLN A 138 -12.71 13.57 9.48
N GLY A 139 -12.77 12.83 10.60
CA GLY A 139 -12.92 13.39 11.95
C GLY A 139 -11.64 13.99 12.56
N LYS A 140 -10.52 14.05 11.82
CA LYS A 140 -9.23 14.60 12.27
C LYS A 140 -8.92 15.93 11.55
N PRO A 141 -9.22 17.09 12.16
CA PRO A 141 -9.03 18.40 11.53
C PRO A 141 -7.62 18.66 11.00
N ASP A 142 -6.58 18.17 11.69
CA ASP A 142 -5.19 18.43 11.29
C ASP A 142 -4.83 17.77 9.94
N GLN A 143 -5.46 16.65 9.59
CA GLN A 143 -5.26 16.03 8.27
C GLN A 143 -5.80 16.95 7.15
N TRP A 144 -6.95 17.58 7.38
CA TRP A 144 -7.50 18.57 6.45
C TRP A 144 -6.62 19.81 6.34
N THR A 145 -5.98 20.23 7.43
CA THR A 145 -5.00 21.34 7.42
C THR A 145 -3.79 21.00 6.55
N VAL A 146 -3.24 19.80 6.65
CA VAL A 146 -2.14 19.31 5.80
C VAL A 146 -2.57 19.32 4.33
N ALA A 147 -3.68 18.65 4.01
CA ALA A 147 -4.18 18.55 2.64
C ALA A 147 -4.49 19.92 2.01
N SER A 148 -5.19 20.77 2.75
CA SER A 148 -5.56 22.12 2.32
C SER A 148 -4.31 22.96 2.01
N SER A 149 -3.27 22.84 2.84
CA SER A 149 -1.99 23.53 2.65
C SER A 149 -1.22 23.03 1.44
N ALA A 150 -1.21 21.71 1.20
CA ALA A 150 -0.58 21.12 0.02
C ALA A 150 -1.28 21.58 -1.27
N MET A 151 -2.62 21.57 -1.31
CA MET A 151 -3.38 22.01 -2.49
C MET A 151 -3.32 23.54 -2.72
N LYS A 152 -3.15 24.33 -1.65
CA LYS A 152 -2.97 25.80 -1.76
C LYS A 152 -1.76 26.19 -2.61
N ILE A 153 -0.73 25.35 -2.69
CA ILE A 153 0.45 25.58 -3.55
C ILE A 153 0.03 25.74 -5.02
N LEU A 154 -0.90 24.91 -5.50
CA LEU A 154 -1.43 25.01 -6.87
C LEU A 154 -2.24 26.30 -7.06
N GLU A 155 -3.02 26.69 -6.05
CA GLU A 155 -3.85 27.92 -6.07
C GLU A 155 -2.99 29.19 -6.13
N ASP A 156 -1.88 29.20 -5.39
CA ASP A 156 -0.91 30.29 -5.36
C ASP A 156 -0.17 30.38 -6.71
N ALA A 157 0.22 29.23 -7.27
CA ALA A 157 0.84 29.11 -8.59
C ALA A 157 -0.13 29.31 -9.77
N LYS A 158 -1.44 29.42 -9.51
CA LYS A 158 -2.51 29.51 -10.51
C LYS A 158 -2.58 28.31 -11.46
N VAL A 159 -2.22 27.12 -10.96
CA VAL A 159 -2.45 25.85 -11.66
C VAL A 159 -3.84 25.35 -11.31
N PRO A 160 -4.77 25.25 -12.28
CA PRO A 160 -6.11 24.75 -12.01
C PRO A 160 -6.12 23.25 -11.70
N TYR A 161 -7.03 22.83 -10.84
CA TYR A 161 -7.24 21.44 -10.46
C TYR A 161 -8.72 21.12 -10.22
N SER A 162 -9.08 19.85 -10.35
CA SER A 162 -10.30 19.30 -9.75
C SER A 162 -9.96 18.46 -8.54
N ILE A 163 -10.86 18.45 -7.56
CA ILE A 163 -10.80 17.59 -6.40
C ILE A 163 -12.19 17.06 -6.08
N LEU A 164 -12.27 15.78 -5.76
CA LEU A 164 -13.50 15.10 -5.36
C LEU A 164 -13.30 14.44 -3.99
N ALA A 165 -14.40 14.18 -3.28
CA ALA A 165 -14.38 13.42 -2.03
C ALA A 165 -14.34 11.91 -2.33
N GLY A 166 -13.44 11.20 -1.67
CA GLY A 166 -13.47 9.73 -1.60
C GLY A 166 -14.32 9.22 -0.42
N ASN A 167 -14.23 7.93 -0.13
CA ASN A 167 -14.98 7.35 0.99
C ASN A 167 -14.44 7.81 2.35
N HIS A 168 -13.15 8.12 2.48
CA HIS A 168 -12.56 8.60 3.73
C HIS A 168 -12.86 10.07 4.04
N ASP A 169 -13.38 10.81 3.05
CA ASP A 169 -13.59 12.26 3.10
C ASP A 169 -15.00 12.65 3.56
N VAL A 170 -15.89 11.67 3.71
CA VAL A 170 -17.32 11.88 4.00
C VAL A 170 -17.75 11.18 5.29
N ILE A 171 -18.79 11.70 5.95
CA ILE A 171 -19.25 11.15 7.24
C ILE A 171 -19.91 9.77 7.08
N ARG A 172 -20.68 9.57 6.00
CA ARG A 172 -21.30 8.28 5.64
C ARG A 172 -20.60 7.69 4.41
N ASP A 173 -19.81 6.65 4.62
CA ASP A 173 -18.86 6.07 3.66
C ASP A 173 -19.33 4.72 3.08
N ARG A 174 -20.63 4.42 3.19
CA ARG A 174 -21.17 3.12 2.79
C ARG A 174 -21.09 2.89 1.29
N ASP A 175 -20.72 1.66 0.94
CA ASP A 175 -20.60 1.18 -0.44
C ASP A 175 -21.95 1.09 -1.16
N TYR A 176 -21.87 1.05 -2.50
CA TYR A 176 -23.03 0.76 -3.33
C TYR A 176 -23.53 -0.68 -3.12
N ILE A 177 -24.81 -0.79 -2.75
CA ILE A 177 -25.49 -2.07 -2.60
C ILE A 177 -26.02 -2.53 -3.97
N ASP A 178 -27.02 -1.82 -4.50
CA ASP A 178 -27.65 -2.11 -5.78
C ASP A 178 -28.42 -0.89 -6.32
N LYS A 179 -29.11 -1.08 -7.45
CA LYS A 179 -29.84 -0.04 -8.16
C LYS A 179 -31.05 0.51 -7.39
N ALA A 180 -31.67 -0.29 -6.51
CA ALA A 180 -32.80 0.16 -5.70
C ALA A 180 -32.36 1.12 -4.58
N HIS A 181 -31.11 0.98 -4.10
CA HIS A 181 -30.52 1.78 -3.03
C HIS A 181 -29.53 2.84 -3.57
N MET A 182 -29.82 3.41 -4.74
CA MET A 182 -28.91 4.33 -5.41
C MET A 182 -28.76 5.67 -4.68
N ASP A 183 -29.86 6.18 -4.09
CA ASP A 183 -29.85 7.44 -3.35
C ASP A 183 -29.49 7.26 -1.87
N GLU A 184 -29.53 6.04 -1.35
CA GLU A 184 -29.18 5.75 0.05
C GLU A 184 -27.69 5.92 0.29
N ASP A 185 -27.31 6.63 1.36
CA ASP A 185 -25.90 6.91 1.69
C ASP A 185 -25.13 7.60 0.53
N SER A 186 -25.86 8.30 -0.34
CA SER A 186 -25.34 9.15 -1.41
C SER A 186 -25.20 10.61 -0.96
N ASP A 187 -24.75 11.50 -1.86
CA ASP A 187 -24.80 12.96 -1.64
C ASP A 187 -26.19 13.49 -1.24
N ALA A 188 -27.27 12.82 -1.66
CA ALA A 188 -28.64 13.22 -1.34
C ALA A 188 -29.01 13.08 0.15
N ASP A 189 -28.35 12.16 0.87
CA ASP A 189 -28.65 11.84 2.27
C ASP A 189 -27.74 12.59 3.27
N ARG A 190 -26.80 13.39 2.77
CA ARG A 190 -25.78 14.05 3.58
C ARG A 190 -26.29 15.36 4.19
N ILE A 191 -25.94 15.58 5.46
CA ILE A 191 -26.12 16.89 6.10
C ILE A 191 -24.92 17.75 5.70
N LEU A 192 -25.05 18.48 4.59
CA LEU A 192 -23.94 19.19 3.93
C LEU A 192 -23.11 20.08 4.88
N ALA A 193 -23.76 20.78 5.82
CA ALA A 193 -23.09 21.66 6.78
C ALA A 193 -22.12 20.91 7.74
N ASN A 194 -22.30 19.60 7.91
CA ASN A 194 -21.47 18.79 8.78
C ASN A 194 -20.24 18.24 8.06
N GLU A 195 -20.31 18.06 6.74
CA GLU A 195 -19.29 17.38 5.93
C GLU A 195 -17.95 18.13 5.94
N PRO A 196 -16.86 17.53 6.49
CA PRO A 196 -15.55 18.17 6.57
C PRO A 196 -14.95 18.51 5.20
N TYR A 197 -15.17 17.65 4.21
CA TYR A 197 -14.74 17.90 2.83
C TYR A 197 -15.28 19.24 2.30
N LEU A 198 -16.58 19.53 2.48
CA LEU A 198 -17.18 20.79 2.01
C LEU A 198 -16.69 22.01 2.78
N LYS A 199 -16.16 21.83 4.00
CA LYS A 199 -15.51 22.92 4.77
C LYS A 199 -14.11 23.20 4.25
N ALA A 200 -13.34 22.17 3.90
CA ALA A 200 -11.97 22.31 3.41
C ALA A 200 -11.91 22.69 1.92
N PHE A 201 -12.76 22.10 1.09
CA PHE A 201 -12.81 22.22 -0.38
C PHE A 201 -14.21 22.61 -0.86
N GLY A 202 -14.76 23.68 -0.28
CA GLY A 202 -16.11 24.16 -0.57
C GLY A 202 -16.27 24.89 -1.93
N PRO A 203 -17.52 25.18 -2.34
CA PRO A 203 -17.82 25.78 -3.64
C PRO A 203 -17.13 27.13 -3.89
N GLU A 204 -17.01 27.98 -2.87
CA GLU A 204 -16.32 29.28 -2.99
C GLU A 204 -14.83 29.13 -3.28
N ARG A 205 -14.19 28.05 -2.80
CA ARG A 205 -12.79 27.76 -3.08
C ARG A 205 -12.63 27.30 -4.52
N ALA A 206 -13.48 26.39 -4.99
CA ALA A 206 -13.47 25.90 -6.37
C ALA A 206 -13.74 27.02 -7.38
N ALA A 207 -14.70 27.91 -7.09
CA ALA A 207 -15.08 29.01 -7.98
C ALA A 207 -13.97 30.06 -8.21
N LYS A 208 -12.88 30.05 -7.44
CA LYS A 208 -11.72 30.92 -7.66
C LYS A 208 -10.84 30.48 -8.83
N GLN A 209 -11.03 29.26 -9.32
CA GLN A 209 -10.21 28.69 -10.39
C GLN A 209 -10.70 29.16 -11.76
N ALA A 210 -9.76 29.51 -12.65
CA ALA A 210 -10.08 30.06 -13.97
C ALA A 210 -10.84 29.09 -14.90
N THR A 211 -10.73 27.79 -14.63
CA THR A 211 -11.37 26.71 -15.41
C THR A 211 -12.70 26.25 -14.81
N PHE A 212 -13.12 26.79 -13.66
CA PHE A 212 -14.32 26.34 -12.97
C PHE A 212 -15.57 26.53 -13.81
N GLY A 213 -16.29 25.45 -14.08
CA GLY A 213 -17.55 25.46 -14.83
C GLY A 213 -18.79 25.46 -13.92
N GLY A 214 -18.72 24.79 -12.78
CA GLY A 214 -19.80 24.75 -11.81
C GLY A 214 -19.75 23.55 -10.88
N ARG A 215 -20.57 23.61 -9.82
CA ARG A 215 -20.88 22.49 -8.95
C ARG A 215 -22.36 22.17 -8.97
N ASP A 216 -22.70 20.94 -8.63
CA ASP A 216 -24.07 20.54 -8.37
C ASP A 216 -24.60 21.17 -7.05
N PRO A 217 -25.91 21.11 -6.77
CA PRO A 217 -26.50 21.69 -5.57
C PRO A 217 -25.96 21.13 -4.24
N SER A 218 -25.46 19.89 -4.21
CA SER A 218 -24.83 19.32 -3.01
C SER A 218 -23.45 19.92 -2.72
N GLY A 219 -22.78 20.45 -3.76
CA GLY A 219 -21.44 20.98 -3.69
C GLY A 219 -20.34 19.92 -3.76
N PHE A 220 -20.68 18.64 -3.95
CA PHE A 220 -19.73 17.53 -4.03
C PHE A 220 -19.24 17.23 -5.45
N HIS A 221 -20.05 17.53 -6.47
CA HIS A 221 -19.73 17.20 -7.86
C HIS A 221 -19.38 18.48 -8.61
N GLU A 222 -18.30 18.46 -9.37
CA GLU A 222 -17.80 19.65 -10.06
C GLU A 222 -17.35 19.35 -11.48
N TYR A 223 -17.40 20.37 -12.33
CA TYR A 223 -16.76 20.29 -13.63
C TYR A 223 -15.91 21.51 -13.92
N HIS A 224 -14.84 21.28 -14.65
CA HIS A 224 -13.91 22.29 -15.13
C HIS A 224 -13.76 22.17 -16.64
N VAL A 225 -13.52 23.31 -17.30
CA VAL A 225 -13.18 23.37 -18.72
C VAL A 225 -11.82 24.03 -18.85
N PHE A 226 -10.83 23.28 -19.34
CA PHE A 226 -9.51 23.80 -19.65
C PHE A 226 -9.27 23.83 -21.17
N GLU A 227 -8.31 24.64 -21.59
CA GLU A 227 -7.89 24.76 -22.98
C GLU A 227 -6.42 24.34 -23.12
N ALA A 228 -6.13 23.55 -24.13
CA ALA A 228 -4.78 23.12 -24.46
C ALA A 228 -4.69 22.84 -25.96
N GLU A 229 -3.57 23.21 -26.59
CA GLU A 229 -3.38 23.01 -28.03
C GLU A 229 -4.54 23.56 -28.89
N GLY A 230 -5.15 24.67 -28.46
CA GLY A 230 -6.30 25.30 -29.13
C GLY A 230 -7.62 24.50 -29.05
N GLN A 231 -7.67 23.43 -28.24
CA GLN A 231 -8.84 22.60 -28.02
C GLN A 231 -9.30 22.71 -26.56
N LYS A 232 -10.62 22.64 -26.34
CA LYS A 232 -11.22 22.65 -24.99
C LYS A 232 -11.61 21.26 -24.56
N PHE A 233 -11.35 20.94 -23.30
CA PHE A 233 -11.68 19.66 -22.67
C PHE A 233 -12.45 19.91 -21.38
N MET A 234 -13.37 19.01 -21.05
CA MET A 234 -14.07 19.00 -19.78
C MET A 234 -13.49 17.92 -18.86
N VAL A 235 -13.23 18.29 -17.62
CA VAL A 235 -13.05 17.33 -16.52
C VAL A 235 -14.32 17.37 -15.68
N LEU A 236 -15.03 16.24 -15.59
CA LEU A 236 -16.23 16.09 -14.77
C LEU A 236 -15.89 15.19 -13.59
N SER A 237 -15.79 15.77 -12.39
CA SER A 237 -15.38 15.08 -11.16
C SER A 237 -16.60 14.80 -10.28
N LEU A 238 -16.88 13.52 -10.07
CA LEU A 238 -18.01 13.03 -9.30
C LEU A 238 -17.52 12.37 -8.02
N SER A 239 -17.76 13.00 -6.88
CA SER A 239 -17.42 12.45 -5.55
C SER A 239 -18.10 11.11 -5.23
N TRP A 240 -17.62 10.49 -4.15
CA TRP A 240 -18.15 9.26 -3.57
C TRP A 240 -19.67 9.24 -3.48
N ARG A 241 -20.26 8.16 -4.01
CA ARG A 241 -21.71 7.86 -3.97
C ARG A 241 -22.58 8.99 -4.54
N ILE A 242 -22.52 9.15 -5.86
CA ILE A 242 -23.44 10.01 -6.61
C ILE A 242 -24.90 9.53 -6.57
N SER A 243 -25.81 10.47 -6.37
CA SER A 243 -27.26 10.33 -6.34
C SER A 243 -27.90 10.38 -7.73
N THR A 244 -29.18 10.05 -7.83
CA THR A 244 -29.99 10.21 -9.05
C THR A 244 -29.98 11.66 -9.53
N ALA A 245 -30.12 12.62 -8.61
CA ALA A 245 -30.19 14.04 -8.93
C ALA A 245 -28.85 14.55 -9.47
N ALA A 246 -27.75 14.16 -8.85
CA ALA A 246 -26.40 14.51 -9.30
C ALA A 246 -26.05 13.83 -10.64
N LEU A 247 -26.51 12.59 -10.90
CA LEU A 247 -26.40 11.96 -12.23
C LEU A 247 -27.18 12.71 -13.31
N ALA A 248 -28.37 13.22 -12.99
CA ALA A 248 -29.14 14.04 -13.91
C ALA A 248 -28.44 15.37 -14.21
N TRP A 249 -27.85 16.00 -13.20
CA TRP A 249 -27.01 17.19 -13.33
C TRP A 249 -25.78 16.92 -14.22
N ALA A 250 -25.05 15.82 -13.99
CA ALA A 250 -23.90 15.43 -14.81
C ALA A 250 -24.28 15.29 -16.29
N ASN A 251 -25.37 14.59 -16.58
CA ASN A 251 -25.92 14.48 -17.94
C ASN A 251 -26.35 15.84 -18.52
N GLN A 252 -26.86 16.76 -17.70
CA GLN A 252 -27.20 18.10 -18.14
C GLN A 252 -25.95 18.91 -18.48
N VAL A 253 -24.90 18.84 -17.67
CA VAL A 253 -23.62 19.52 -17.91
C VAL A 253 -23.00 19.09 -19.24
N ILE A 254 -22.94 17.78 -19.51
CA ILE A 254 -22.41 17.24 -20.77
C ILE A 254 -23.22 17.77 -21.95
N ARG A 255 -24.55 17.66 -21.90
CA ARG A 255 -25.46 18.13 -22.97
C ARG A 255 -25.39 19.65 -23.20
N ALA A 256 -25.17 20.43 -22.15
CA ALA A 256 -25.01 21.88 -22.25
C ALA A 256 -23.68 22.30 -22.89
N ASN A 257 -22.72 21.37 -22.99
CA ASN A 257 -21.39 21.59 -23.54
C ASN A 257 -21.10 20.62 -24.70
N PRO A 258 -21.88 20.66 -25.80
CA PRO A 258 -22.00 19.56 -26.75
C PRO A 258 -20.73 19.26 -27.57
N THR A 259 -19.73 20.13 -27.55
CA THR A 259 -18.50 19.97 -28.34
C THR A 259 -17.27 19.55 -27.52
N LEU A 260 -17.40 19.42 -26.19
CA LEU A 260 -16.25 19.15 -25.32
C LEU A 260 -16.01 17.65 -25.18
N PRO A 261 -14.79 17.14 -25.47
CA PRO A 261 -14.38 15.82 -24.98
C PRO A 261 -14.32 15.82 -23.45
N VAL A 262 -14.83 14.77 -22.83
CA VAL A 262 -15.00 14.67 -21.37
C VAL A 262 -14.08 13.59 -20.81
N ILE A 263 -13.28 13.98 -19.83
CA ILE A 263 -12.60 13.08 -18.88
C ILE A 263 -13.52 12.98 -17.65
N LEU A 264 -14.04 11.79 -17.39
CA LEU A 264 -14.86 11.52 -16.21
C LEU A 264 -13.96 11.06 -15.06
N VAL A 265 -14.08 11.70 -13.90
CA VAL A 265 -13.34 11.32 -12.69
C VAL A 265 -14.35 10.90 -11.64
N ASN A 266 -14.16 9.73 -11.04
CA ASN A 266 -14.95 9.27 -9.90
C ASN A 266 -14.05 8.49 -8.95
N HIS A 267 -14.35 8.47 -7.66
CA HIS A 267 -13.51 7.75 -6.71
C HIS A 267 -13.52 6.23 -6.93
N GLN A 268 -14.67 5.63 -7.27
CA GLN A 268 -14.88 4.18 -7.35
C GLN A 268 -15.50 3.80 -8.71
N LEU A 269 -14.70 3.31 -9.66
CA LEU A 269 -15.22 2.93 -10.98
C LEU A 269 -14.69 1.58 -11.46
N LEU A 270 -13.38 1.47 -11.67
CA LEU A 270 -12.70 0.24 -12.06
C LEU A 270 -11.87 -0.28 -10.88
N ASN A 271 -11.92 -1.57 -10.59
CA ASN A 271 -11.11 -2.24 -9.58
C ASN A 271 -9.98 -3.06 -10.24
N ILE A 272 -9.14 -3.68 -9.42
CA ILE A 272 -8.04 -4.56 -9.79
C ILE A 272 -8.37 -5.97 -9.27
N ASP A 273 -8.23 -6.97 -10.12
CA ASP A 273 -8.50 -8.36 -9.76
C ASP A 273 -7.42 -8.90 -8.78
N LYS A 274 -7.67 -10.06 -8.19
CA LYS A 274 -6.81 -10.74 -7.22
C LYS A 274 -5.40 -11.02 -7.73
N ASP A 275 -5.18 -10.98 -9.04
CA ASP A 275 -3.86 -11.15 -9.64
C ASP A 275 -2.96 -9.90 -9.50
N GLY A 276 -3.52 -8.75 -9.10
CA GLY A 276 -2.82 -7.48 -8.88
C GLY A 276 -2.59 -6.64 -10.13
N VAL A 277 -3.10 -7.06 -11.30
CA VAL A 277 -2.78 -6.41 -12.59
C VAL A 277 -3.94 -6.35 -13.57
N SER A 278 -4.91 -7.26 -13.46
CA SER A 278 -6.06 -7.32 -14.36
C SER A 278 -7.16 -6.37 -13.89
N PRO A 279 -7.91 -5.72 -14.79
CA PRO A 279 -9.06 -4.91 -14.43
C PRO A 279 -10.21 -5.78 -13.90
N LEU A 280 -10.96 -5.25 -12.95
CA LEU A 280 -12.16 -5.86 -12.38
C LEU A 280 -13.29 -4.82 -12.37
N GLU A 281 -14.36 -5.09 -13.11
CA GLU A 281 -15.55 -4.23 -13.06
C GLU A 281 -16.33 -4.48 -11.76
N VAL A 282 -16.84 -3.40 -11.15
CA VAL A 282 -17.61 -3.44 -9.90
C VAL A 282 -19.03 -2.93 -10.09
N PRO A 283 -20.00 -3.35 -9.25
CA PRO A 283 -21.41 -2.97 -9.42
C PRO A 283 -21.65 -1.47 -9.56
N TYR A 284 -20.95 -0.64 -8.79
CA TYR A 284 -21.07 0.82 -8.87
C TYR A 284 -20.52 1.39 -10.18
N GLY A 285 -19.36 0.91 -10.65
CA GLY A 285 -18.79 1.27 -11.95
C GLY A 285 -19.68 0.87 -13.12
N LEU A 286 -20.30 -0.32 -13.06
CA LEU A 286 -21.30 -0.76 -14.04
C LEU A 286 -22.55 0.12 -14.02
N MET A 287 -22.98 0.60 -12.84
CA MET A 287 -24.08 1.55 -12.72
C MET A 287 -23.74 2.87 -13.43
N LEU A 288 -22.55 3.43 -13.21
CA LEU A 288 -22.08 4.63 -13.91
C LEU A 288 -21.95 4.39 -15.41
N TRP A 289 -21.48 3.20 -15.81
CA TRP A 289 -21.40 2.80 -17.20
C TRP A 289 -22.76 2.87 -17.88
N ASP A 290 -23.76 2.22 -17.29
CA ASP A 290 -25.09 2.12 -17.87
C ASP A 290 -25.90 3.42 -17.84
N LYS A 291 -25.68 4.28 -16.85
CA LYS A 291 -26.49 5.50 -16.63
C LYS A 291 -25.84 6.79 -17.11
N LEU A 292 -24.53 6.79 -17.36
CA LEU A 292 -23.79 7.98 -17.73
C LEU A 292 -22.82 7.72 -18.89
N ILE A 293 -21.93 6.74 -18.78
CA ILE A 293 -20.79 6.64 -19.71
C ILE A 293 -21.20 6.13 -21.10
N ARG A 294 -21.91 4.99 -21.15
CA ARG A 294 -22.21 4.28 -22.39
C ARG A 294 -22.95 5.14 -23.42
N ASP A 295 -23.86 5.99 -22.94
CA ASP A 295 -24.79 6.75 -23.78
C ASP A 295 -24.37 8.22 -23.96
N ASN A 296 -23.17 8.62 -23.50
CA ASN A 296 -22.58 9.94 -23.75
C ASN A 296 -21.29 9.81 -24.57
N ASP A 297 -21.35 10.06 -25.88
CA ASP A 297 -20.18 9.90 -26.79
C ASP A 297 -18.98 10.78 -26.43
N GLN A 298 -19.25 11.90 -25.74
CA GLN A 298 -18.24 12.84 -25.29
C GLN A 298 -17.27 12.26 -24.26
N ILE A 299 -17.69 11.26 -23.47
CA ILE A 299 -16.82 10.61 -22.48
C ILE A 299 -15.90 9.64 -23.22
N PHE A 300 -14.60 9.91 -23.17
CA PHE A 300 -13.58 9.09 -23.84
C PHE A 300 -12.58 8.45 -22.89
N MET A 301 -12.51 8.95 -21.65
CA MET A 301 -11.61 8.47 -20.62
C MET A 301 -12.28 8.56 -19.25
N THR A 302 -12.04 7.57 -18.40
CA THR A 302 -12.39 7.61 -16.99
C THR A 302 -11.17 7.36 -16.11
N LEU A 303 -11.11 8.05 -14.96
CA LEU A 303 -10.03 7.93 -13.98
C LEU A 303 -10.63 7.73 -12.58
N ASN A 304 -10.15 6.73 -11.84
CA ASN A 304 -10.52 6.50 -10.45
C ASN A 304 -9.37 6.05 -9.53
N GLY A 305 -9.56 6.24 -8.23
CA GLY A 305 -8.69 5.78 -7.15
C GLY A 305 -9.31 4.60 -6.41
N HIS A 306 -9.30 4.64 -5.06
CA HIS A 306 -9.99 3.73 -4.12
C HIS A 306 -9.49 2.28 -4.06
N TYR A 307 -9.10 1.71 -5.21
CA TYR A 307 -8.65 0.32 -5.31
C TYR A 307 -7.14 0.27 -5.54
N HIS A 308 -6.42 -0.16 -4.50
CA HIS A 308 -4.97 -0.18 -4.48
C HIS A 308 -4.32 -0.91 -5.66
N GLY A 309 -3.46 -0.18 -6.38
CA GLY A 309 -2.62 -0.64 -7.47
C GLY A 309 -2.93 0.12 -8.74
N ALA A 310 -2.81 -0.54 -9.89
CA ALA A 310 -3.19 0.02 -11.16
C ALA A 310 -3.68 -1.03 -12.15
N ALA A 311 -4.75 -0.70 -12.88
CA ALA A 311 -5.27 -1.48 -13.99
C ALA A 311 -5.93 -0.57 -15.02
N ARG A 312 -6.17 -1.11 -16.22
CA ARG A 312 -6.82 -0.40 -17.33
C ARG A 312 -7.72 -1.33 -18.12
N LEU A 313 -8.80 -0.77 -18.65
CA LEU A 313 -9.80 -1.47 -19.45
C LEU A 313 -10.28 -0.56 -20.58
N THR A 314 -10.41 -1.09 -21.80
CA THR A 314 -11.01 -0.37 -22.93
C THR A 314 -12.39 -0.96 -23.22
N LYS A 315 -13.42 -0.12 -23.27
CA LYS A 315 -14.80 -0.53 -23.58
C LYS A 315 -15.35 0.28 -24.76
N MET A 316 -16.35 -0.25 -25.46
CA MET A 316 -17.03 0.45 -26.55
C MET A 316 -18.34 1.04 -26.06
N ASN A 317 -18.53 2.34 -26.27
CA ASN A 317 -19.79 3.03 -25.96
C ASN A 317 -20.88 2.71 -27.00
N ALA A 318 -22.10 3.22 -26.80
CA ALA A 318 -23.23 2.97 -27.72
C ALA A 318 -23.05 3.57 -29.13
N PHE A 319 -22.03 4.43 -29.31
CA PHE A 319 -21.68 5.05 -30.59
C PHE A 319 -20.56 4.30 -31.33
N GLY A 320 -20.07 3.19 -30.76
CA GLY A 320 -19.00 2.37 -31.33
C GLY A 320 -17.59 2.96 -31.12
N ASN A 321 -17.46 3.93 -30.21
CA ASN A 321 -16.18 4.56 -29.88
C ASN A 321 -15.61 3.99 -28.57
N ALA A 322 -14.28 3.92 -28.50
CA ALA A 322 -13.56 3.46 -27.31
C ALA A 322 -13.69 4.47 -26.15
N VAL A 323 -13.82 3.93 -24.96
CA VAL A 323 -13.71 4.59 -23.65
C VAL A 323 -12.61 3.89 -22.87
N GLU A 324 -11.60 4.65 -22.48
CA GLU A 324 -10.45 4.16 -21.72
C GLU A 324 -10.69 4.33 -20.22
N GLU A 325 -10.96 3.24 -19.51
CA GLU A 325 -11.17 3.24 -18.06
C GLU A 325 -9.86 2.86 -17.33
N MET A 326 -9.48 3.65 -16.33
CA MET A 326 -8.23 3.42 -15.59
C MET A 326 -8.40 3.66 -14.10
N VAL A 327 -7.82 2.75 -13.34
CA VAL A 327 -7.68 2.86 -11.89
C VAL A 327 -6.21 3.03 -11.52
N VAL A 328 -5.95 3.94 -10.58
CA VAL A 328 -4.63 4.14 -9.98
C VAL A 328 -4.78 4.60 -8.53
N ASP A 329 -4.22 3.83 -7.63
CA ASP A 329 -4.13 4.15 -6.20
C ASP A 329 -2.85 3.55 -5.60
N TYR A 330 -2.01 4.41 -5.03
CA TYR A 330 -0.76 4.00 -4.42
C TYR A 330 -0.78 3.96 -2.89
N GLN A 331 -1.93 4.15 -2.23
CA GLN A 331 -2.00 4.35 -0.77
C GLN A 331 -1.33 3.20 0.02
N MET A 332 -1.48 1.94 -0.41
CA MET A 332 -0.90 0.79 0.31
C MET A 332 0.54 0.47 -0.13
N ALA A 333 1.11 1.29 -1.01
CA ALA A 333 2.52 1.17 -1.36
C ALA A 333 3.44 1.49 -0.20
N TYR A 334 4.73 1.19 -0.42
CA TYR A 334 5.80 1.70 0.41
C TYR A 334 5.65 3.20 0.69
N GLN A 335 5.67 3.56 1.97
CA GLN A 335 5.46 4.92 2.48
C GLN A 335 4.21 5.62 1.97
N GLY A 336 3.11 4.87 1.80
CA GLY A 336 1.80 5.46 1.51
C GLY A 336 1.60 5.82 0.05
N GLY A 337 2.48 5.31 -0.82
CA GLY A 337 2.55 5.71 -2.22
C GLY A 337 3.87 6.36 -2.58
N ASN A 338 4.73 6.66 -1.61
CA ASN A 338 6.05 7.22 -1.86
C ASN A 338 6.01 8.53 -2.67
N GLY A 339 4.90 9.30 -2.59
CA GLY A 339 4.67 10.49 -3.39
C GLY A 339 4.36 10.22 -4.87
N LEU A 340 4.04 8.99 -5.25
CA LEU A 340 3.75 8.62 -6.64
C LEU A 340 2.52 9.36 -7.18
N MET A 341 2.64 9.84 -8.41
CA MET A 341 1.59 10.49 -9.19
C MET A 341 1.70 10.08 -10.66
N ARG A 342 0.74 10.50 -11.50
CA ARG A 342 0.75 10.20 -12.94
C ARG A 342 0.74 11.45 -13.82
N LEU A 343 1.36 11.32 -14.98
CA LEU A 343 1.25 12.27 -16.09
C LEU A 343 0.67 11.55 -17.31
N TYR A 344 -0.34 12.16 -17.92
CA TYR A 344 -0.97 11.70 -19.16
C TYR A 344 -0.67 12.74 -20.24
N GLU A 345 0.29 12.46 -21.13
CA GLU A 345 0.60 13.31 -22.28
C GLU A 345 -0.31 12.94 -23.46
N PHE A 346 -1.11 13.90 -23.91
CA PHE A 346 -1.94 13.81 -25.10
C PHE A 346 -1.15 14.33 -26.29
N ASP A 347 -0.59 13.42 -27.09
CA ASP A 347 0.14 13.75 -28.32
C ASP A 347 -0.83 13.75 -29.50
N LEU A 348 -1.34 14.94 -29.82
CA LEU A 348 -2.32 15.13 -30.90
C LEU A 348 -1.69 14.95 -32.29
N SER A 349 -0.37 15.06 -32.42
CA SER A 349 0.34 14.87 -33.69
C SER A 349 0.49 13.40 -34.06
N ASN A 350 0.74 12.56 -33.05
CA ASN A 350 0.97 11.13 -33.24
C ASN A 350 -0.25 10.26 -32.88
N ASN A 351 -1.38 10.88 -32.50
CA ASN A 351 -2.63 10.20 -32.16
C ASN A 351 -2.44 9.18 -31.03
N GLU A 352 -1.83 9.62 -29.93
CA GLU A 352 -1.60 8.77 -28.77
C GLU A 352 -1.67 9.51 -27.45
N ILE A 353 -1.93 8.75 -26.38
CA ILE A 353 -1.80 9.20 -24.99
C ILE A 353 -0.67 8.40 -24.36
N ARG A 354 0.37 9.07 -23.88
CA ARG A 354 1.52 8.46 -23.18
C ARG A 354 1.34 8.65 -21.68
N VAL A 355 1.45 7.57 -20.92
CA VAL A 355 1.25 7.57 -19.47
C VAL A 355 2.55 7.24 -18.75
N LEU A 356 2.85 7.99 -17.70
CA LEU A 356 4.01 7.78 -16.82
C LEU A 356 3.62 7.96 -15.35
N SER A 357 3.88 6.94 -14.54
CA SER A 357 3.86 7.03 -13.08
C SER A 357 5.27 7.35 -12.54
N PHE A 358 5.37 8.34 -11.67
CA PHE A 358 6.63 8.79 -11.09
C PHE A 358 6.41 9.44 -9.71
N SER A 359 7.48 9.59 -8.93
CA SER A 359 7.48 10.28 -7.64
C SER A 359 8.42 11.49 -7.66
N PRO A 360 7.90 12.71 -7.49
CA PRO A 360 8.74 13.89 -7.26
C PRO A 360 9.30 13.96 -5.83
N TRP A 361 8.83 13.13 -4.91
CA TRP A 361 9.28 13.14 -3.52
C TRP A 361 10.50 12.25 -3.28
N VAL A 362 10.59 11.10 -3.96
CA VAL A 362 11.71 10.16 -3.83
C VAL A 362 13.07 10.84 -4.04
N PRO A 363 13.28 11.68 -5.08
CA PRO A 363 14.53 12.43 -5.25
C PRO A 363 14.84 13.46 -4.16
N GLN A 364 13.85 13.87 -3.35
CA GLN A 364 14.04 14.86 -2.28
C GLN A 364 14.53 14.23 -0.97
N LYS A 365 14.44 12.91 -0.83
CA LYS A 365 14.84 12.22 0.40
C LYS A 365 16.35 12.29 0.60
N PRO A 366 16.82 12.33 1.86
CA PRO A 366 18.25 12.22 2.16
C PRO A 366 18.83 10.91 1.60
N LYS A 367 20.00 10.99 0.97
CA LYS A 367 20.62 9.87 0.24
C LYS A 367 20.83 8.62 1.10
N ASP A 368 21.12 8.80 2.38
CA ASP A 368 21.35 7.76 3.37
C ASP A 368 20.07 7.07 3.87
N THR A 369 18.89 7.64 3.56
CA THR A 369 17.58 7.04 3.87
C THR A 369 17.01 6.22 2.71
N LEU A 370 17.58 6.37 1.51
CA LEU A 370 17.11 5.70 0.30
C LEU A 370 17.38 4.20 0.36
N ASN A 371 16.43 3.40 -0.13
CA ASN A 371 16.57 1.96 -0.27
C ASN A 371 15.88 1.42 -1.53
N ALA A 372 15.90 0.09 -1.72
CA ALA A 372 15.41 -0.56 -2.94
C ALA A 372 13.92 -0.31 -3.27
N PHE A 373 13.13 0.20 -2.31
CA PHE A 373 11.72 0.55 -2.51
C PHE A 373 11.52 2.01 -2.96
N ASP A 374 12.57 2.83 -2.91
CA ASP A 374 12.56 4.19 -3.43
C ASP A 374 12.82 4.14 -4.93
N GLN A 375 11.75 4.06 -5.71
CA GLN A 375 11.79 4.16 -7.18
C GLN A 375 11.16 5.48 -7.58
N ALA A 376 11.93 6.33 -8.27
CA ALA A 376 11.41 7.64 -8.70
C ALA A 376 10.54 7.53 -9.97
N VAL A 377 10.75 6.51 -10.81
CA VAL A 377 9.97 6.26 -12.03
C VAL A 377 9.58 4.80 -12.07
N LEU A 378 8.29 4.53 -12.29
CA LEU A 378 7.80 3.16 -12.39
C LEU A 378 7.76 2.70 -13.86
N THR A 379 8.15 1.45 -14.09
CA THR A 379 8.24 0.84 -15.42
C THR A 379 7.29 -0.33 -15.64
N GLY A 380 6.40 -0.61 -14.68
CA GLY A 380 5.40 -1.66 -14.78
C GLY A 380 4.43 -1.42 -15.95
N ALA A 381 3.85 -2.49 -16.50
CA ALA A 381 2.97 -2.41 -17.68
C ALA A 381 1.72 -1.53 -17.47
N ASN A 382 1.23 -1.45 -16.23
CA ASN A 382 0.12 -0.56 -15.84
C ASN A 382 0.61 0.80 -15.32
N GLU A 383 1.92 1.08 -15.31
CA GLU A 383 2.53 2.31 -14.80
C GLU A 383 3.17 3.17 -15.89
N GLN A 384 3.58 2.54 -16.99
CA GLN A 384 4.07 3.23 -18.17
C GLN A 384 3.54 2.53 -19.42
N PHE A 385 2.74 3.22 -20.22
CA PHE A 385 2.14 2.67 -21.42
C PHE A 385 1.69 3.76 -22.40
N THR A 386 1.35 3.34 -23.61
CA THR A 386 0.78 4.20 -24.65
C THR A 386 -0.61 3.69 -25.03
N ILE A 387 -1.54 4.61 -25.25
CA ILE A 387 -2.87 4.38 -25.80
C ILE A 387 -2.90 4.99 -27.20
N LYS A 388 -3.42 4.27 -28.19
CA LYS A 388 -3.60 4.81 -29.54
C LYS A 388 -4.99 5.42 -29.66
N MET A 389 -5.06 6.67 -30.07
CA MET A 389 -6.31 7.42 -30.22
C MET A 389 -6.20 8.43 -31.35
N ASP A 390 -6.86 8.17 -32.48
CA ASP A 390 -7.08 9.18 -33.51
C ASP A 390 -8.07 10.21 -32.98
N PHE A 391 -7.57 11.32 -32.44
CA PHE A 391 -8.41 12.30 -31.72
C PHE A 391 -9.42 12.99 -32.63
N ALA A 392 -9.01 13.36 -33.84
CA ALA A 392 -9.90 13.99 -34.81
C ALA A 392 -11.05 13.06 -35.19
N LYS A 393 -10.76 11.76 -35.41
CA LYS A 393 -11.79 10.75 -35.64
C LYS A 393 -12.63 10.50 -34.38
N ARG A 394 -12.00 10.34 -33.22
CA ARG A 394 -12.68 10.02 -31.94
C ARG A 394 -13.67 11.10 -31.54
N PHE A 395 -13.35 12.36 -31.79
CA PHE A 395 -14.19 13.49 -31.38
C PHE A 395 -15.05 14.05 -32.53
N GLY A 396 -14.83 13.63 -33.78
CA GLY A 396 -15.51 14.17 -34.96
C GLY A 396 -17.05 14.04 -34.95
N GLY A 397 -17.61 13.13 -34.15
CA GLY A 397 -19.05 12.97 -33.96
C GLY A 397 -19.72 14.18 -33.31
N PHE A 398 -19.02 14.87 -32.41
CA PHE A 398 -19.55 15.99 -31.62
C PHE A 398 -18.69 17.27 -31.68
N ASN A 399 -17.42 17.16 -32.07
CA ASN A 399 -16.48 18.26 -32.30
C ASN A 399 -15.83 18.15 -33.69
N LYS A 400 -16.56 18.59 -34.72
CA LYS A 400 -16.12 18.52 -36.13
C LYS A 400 -14.89 19.34 -36.47
N THR A 401 -14.52 20.27 -35.59
CA THR A 401 -13.38 21.19 -35.75
C THR A 401 -12.16 20.77 -34.95
N PHE A 402 -12.20 19.61 -34.28
CA PHE A 402 -11.07 19.13 -33.50
C PHE A 402 -9.87 18.85 -34.42
N GLN A 403 -8.74 19.48 -34.12
CA GLN A 403 -7.49 19.30 -34.85
C GLN A 403 -6.29 19.57 -33.93
N ALA A 404 -5.16 18.92 -34.22
CA ALA A 404 -3.90 19.22 -33.56
C ALA A 404 -3.46 20.67 -33.86
N ALA A 405 -2.81 21.32 -32.89
CA ALA A 405 -2.20 22.62 -33.09
C ALA A 405 -0.88 22.48 -33.89
N ALA A 406 -0.24 23.62 -34.13
CA ALA A 406 1.12 23.64 -34.67
C ALA A 406 2.08 22.98 -33.66
N PRO A 407 2.91 22.00 -34.07
CA PRO A 407 3.82 21.32 -33.15
C PRO A 407 4.88 22.23 -32.52
N THR A 408 4.89 22.33 -31.18
CA THR A 408 5.78 23.22 -30.41
C THR A 408 6.61 22.53 -29.34
N HIS A 409 6.32 21.26 -29.01
CA HIS A 409 6.93 20.56 -27.88
C HIS A 409 7.73 19.34 -28.32
N THR A 410 8.75 18.94 -27.56
CA THR A 410 9.21 17.54 -27.56
C THR A 410 8.41 16.77 -26.50
N SER A 411 8.52 15.43 -26.42
CA SER A 411 7.68 14.66 -25.48
C SER A 411 7.77 15.19 -24.05
N LEU A 412 6.61 15.54 -23.51
CA LEU A 412 6.42 16.06 -22.16
C LEU A 412 6.64 14.98 -21.11
N VAL A 413 6.26 13.72 -21.39
CA VAL A 413 6.57 12.58 -20.51
C VAL A 413 8.07 12.31 -20.45
N ASP A 414 8.78 12.38 -21.57
CA ASP A 414 10.24 12.18 -21.58
C ASP A 414 10.97 13.34 -20.87
N GLN A 415 10.48 14.58 -21.03
CA GLN A 415 10.96 15.73 -20.26
C GLN A 415 10.69 15.58 -18.75
N ALA A 416 9.48 15.16 -18.36
CA ALA A 416 9.13 14.93 -16.95
C ALA A 416 10.03 13.85 -16.32
N ARG A 417 10.26 12.74 -17.03
CA ARG A 417 11.21 11.70 -16.61
C ARG A 417 12.60 12.28 -16.41
N ALA A 418 13.10 13.07 -17.36
CA ALA A 418 14.42 13.68 -17.26
C ALA A 418 14.53 14.62 -16.05
N LEU A 419 13.50 15.42 -15.76
CA LEU A 419 13.44 16.30 -14.59
C LEU A 419 13.52 15.51 -13.28
N ILE A 420 12.77 14.41 -13.17
CA ILE A 420 12.75 13.55 -11.98
C ILE A 420 14.09 12.85 -11.76
N LEU A 421 14.73 12.38 -12.83
CA LEU A 421 15.98 11.63 -12.76
C LEU A 421 17.24 12.51 -12.77
N ALA A 422 17.12 13.82 -13.00
CA ALA A 422 18.26 14.72 -13.21
C ALA A 422 19.35 14.62 -12.11
N ASN A 423 18.93 14.40 -10.86
CA ASN A 423 19.83 14.27 -9.71
C ASN A 423 19.57 13.01 -8.89
N TYR A 424 18.97 12.00 -9.52
CA TYR A 424 18.54 10.79 -8.84
C TYR A 424 18.96 9.55 -9.60
N THR A 425 19.40 8.55 -8.85
CA THR A 425 19.68 7.22 -9.37
C THR A 425 19.01 6.26 -8.41
N ASP A 426 18.18 5.36 -8.95
CA ASP A 426 17.53 4.35 -8.15
C ASP A 426 18.58 3.60 -7.31
N PRO A 427 18.35 3.43 -5.99
CA PRO A 427 19.20 2.61 -5.16
C PRO A 427 19.32 1.22 -5.75
N THR A 428 20.54 0.68 -5.77
CA THR A 428 20.75 -0.68 -6.22
C THR A 428 20.02 -1.63 -5.27
N ALA A 429 19.10 -2.42 -5.81
CA ALA A 429 18.50 -3.51 -5.05
C ALA A 429 19.60 -4.51 -4.71
N ASN A 430 19.93 -4.64 -3.43
CA ASN A 430 20.84 -5.70 -2.98
C ASN A 430 20.14 -7.04 -3.23
N ALA A 431 20.66 -7.82 -4.17
CA ALA A 431 20.16 -9.16 -4.44
C ALA A 431 20.29 -9.99 -3.15
N GLN A 432 19.15 -10.39 -2.58
CA GLN A 432 19.16 -11.20 -1.38
C GLN A 432 19.65 -12.60 -1.75
N LYS A 433 20.69 -13.06 -1.05
CA LYS A 433 21.28 -14.38 -1.26
C LYS A 433 20.63 -15.38 -0.32
N PRO A 434 20.20 -16.56 -0.79
CA PRO A 434 19.79 -17.66 0.08
C PRO A 434 20.91 -18.05 1.05
N ALA A 435 20.53 -18.63 2.20
CA ALA A 435 21.47 -19.18 3.16
C ALA A 435 22.20 -20.39 2.54
N VAL A 436 23.52 -20.49 2.73
CA VAL A 436 24.30 -21.64 2.21
C VAL A 436 24.29 -22.84 3.16
N ASP A 437 24.06 -22.59 4.45
CA ASP A 437 23.97 -23.61 5.50
C ASP A 437 23.08 -23.13 6.66
N SER A 438 22.81 -24.03 7.61
CA SER A 438 21.91 -23.73 8.73
C SER A 438 22.45 -22.70 9.72
N ASP A 439 23.71 -22.30 9.64
CA ASP A 439 24.30 -21.28 10.51
C ASP A 439 24.63 -20.00 9.72
N ASP A 440 24.20 -19.89 8.46
CA ASP A 440 24.50 -18.75 7.57
C ASP A 440 23.55 -17.57 7.82
N TYR A 441 23.67 -16.99 9.01
CA TYR A 441 22.97 -15.80 9.44
C TYR A 441 23.87 -14.99 10.41
N PRO A 442 23.65 -13.69 10.59
CA PRO A 442 24.41 -12.89 11.56
C PRO A 442 24.16 -13.35 12.99
N GLN A 443 25.23 -13.70 13.70
CA GLN A 443 25.21 -13.96 15.14
C GLN A 443 25.39 -12.63 15.88
N VAL A 444 24.39 -12.23 16.67
CA VAL A 444 24.38 -10.90 17.31
C VAL A 444 24.49 -11.03 18.82
N PRO A 445 25.50 -10.41 19.46
CA PRO A 445 25.55 -10.29 20.92
C PRO A 445 24.27 -9.65 21.46
N GLY A 446 23.78 -10.11 22.61
CA GLY A 446 22.51 -9.64 23.17
C GLY A 446 21.26 -10.34 22.60
N THR A 447 21.44 -11.40 21.80
CA THR A 447 20.33 -12.31 21.46
C THR A 447 19.81 -12.96 22.74
N LEU A 448 18.56 -12.70 23.09
CA LEU A 448 17.88 -13.20 24.29
C LEU A 448 17.23 -14.57 24.04
N ALA A 449 16.71 -14.76 22.83
CA ALA A 449 16.17 -16.04 22.37
C ALA A 449 16.27 -16.14 20.84
N HIS A 450 16.58 -17.31 20.32
CA HIS A 450 16.46 -17.64 18.90
C HIS A 450 15.97 -19.09 18.75
N TRP A 451 14.67 -19.22 18.49
CA TRP A 451 14.00 -20.50 18.27
C TRP A 451 13.88 -20.80 16.78
N ARG A 452 14.24 -22.03 16.41
CA ARG A 452 14.32 -22.48 15.01
C ARG A 452 13.54 -23.78 14.88
N PHE A 453 12.51 -23.79 14.06
CA PHE A 453 11.53 -24.87 14.04
C PHE A 453 11.86 -25.91 12.96
N PHE A 454 12.84 -26.78 13.22
CA PHE A 454 13.17 -27.92 12.36
C PHE A 454 13.76 -29.08 13.18
N GLY A 455 13.92 -30.25 12.55
CA GLY A 455 14.56 -31.42 13.17
C GLY A 455 13.69 -32.68 13.22
N GLY A 456 12.41 -32.59 12.85
CA GLY A 456 11.55 -33.75 12.59
C GLY A 456 11.34 -34.01 11.10
N ALA A 457 10.73 -35.15 10.78
CA ALA A 457 10.39 -35.51 9.40
C ALA A 457 9.16 -34.75 8.91
N ASP A 458 9.19 -34.29 7.66
CA ASP A 458 8.11 -33.52 7.02
C ASP A 458 6.75 -34.24 7.14
N GLY A 459 5.72 -33.48 7.52
CA GLY A 459 4.35 -33.96 7.75
C GLY A 459 4.15 -34.74 9.05
N GLN A 460 5.20 -35.08 9.80
CA GLN A 460 5.05 -35.80 11.06
C GLN A 460 4.61 -34.87 12.20
N PRO A 461 3.72 -35.35 13.10
CA PRO A 461 3.33 -34.57 14.25
C PRO A 461 4.51 -34.25 15.18
N VAL A 462 4.53 -33.02 15.68
CA VAL A 462 5.47 -32.61 16.73
C VAL A 462 5.07 -33.27 18.05
N PRO A 463 5.90 -33.99 18.80
CA PRO A 463 5.46 -34.58 20.06
C PRO A 463 5.01 -33.53 21.11
N VAL A 464 4.02 -33.85 21.94
CA VAL A 464 3.74 -33.06 23.16
C VAL A 464 5.00 -33.07 24.04
N GLY A 465 5.35 -31.92 24.59
CA GLY A 465 6.60 -31.74 25.34
C GLY A 465 7.86 -31.66 24.46
N GLN A 466 7.74 -31.66 23.13
CA GLN A 466 8.88 -31.41 22.25
C GLN A 466 9.52 -30.08 22.60
N VAL A 467 10.82 -30.11 22.90
CA VAL A 467 11.61 -28.93 23.20
C VAL A 467 12.20 -28.37 21.90
N ILE A 468 12.03 -27.06 21.68
CA ILE A 468 12.79 -26.29 20.71
C ILE A 468 13.89 -25.55 21.47
N GLN A 469 15.13 -25.90 21.18
CA GLN A 469 16.28 -25.27 21.83
C GLN A 469 16.41 -23.82 21.40
N ASP A 470 16.75 -22.96 22.35
CA ASP A 470 17.18 -21.59 22.09
C ASP A 470 18.67 -21.60 21.70
N ARG A 471 19.03 -20.99 20.57
CA ARG A 471 20.44 -20.90 20.13
C ARG A 471 21.30 -20.02 21.04
N ALA A 472 20.72 -19.09 21.80
CA ALA A 472 21.44 -18.36 22.85
C ALA A 472 21.63 -19.20 24.12
N GLY A 473 20.89 -20.32 24.24
CA GLY A 473 21.05 -21.32 25.30
C GLY A 473 20.36 -20.99 26.63
N LEU A 474 19.51 -19.97 26.69
CA LEU A 474 18.96 -19.47 27.94
C LEU A 474 17.46 -19.71 28.09
N ASN A 475 16.71 -19.78 26.98
CA ASN A 475 15.25 -19.73 27.02
C ASN A 475 14.60 -20.76 26.07
N PRO A 476 14.77 -22.09 26.28
CA PRO A 476 14.08 -23.09 25.46
C PRO A 476 12.55 -23.01 25.63
N ILE A 477 11.82 -23.43 24.60
CA ILE A 477 10.34 -23.55 24.62
C ILE A 477 9.92 -25.00 24.41
N SER A 478 8.76 -25.38 24.95
CA SER A 478 8.21 -26.74 24.84
C SER A 478 6.79 -26.74 24.28
N ARG A 479 6.45 -27.73 23.45
CA ARG A 479 5.07 -27.92 22.97
C ARG A 479 4.17 -28.22 24.18
N ALA A 480 3.12 -27.43 24.36
CA ALA A 480 2.18 -27.61 25.46
C ALA A 480 1.40 -28.93 25.36
N ALA A 481 0.81 -29.37 26.48
CA ALA A 481 -0.10 -30.51 26.46
C ALA A 481 -1.38 -30.18 25.67
N LEU A 482 -2.04 -31.21 25.16
CA LEU A 482 -3.31 -31.02 24.45
C LEU A 482 -4.43 -30.72 25.46
N ASN A 483 -5.33 -29.81 25.08
CA ASN A 483 -6.57 -29.54 25.81
C ASN A 483 -6.37 -29.10 27.27
N ILE A 484 -5.39 -28.23 27.50
CA ILE A 484 -5.16 -27.52 28.77
C ILE A 484 -5.42 -26.02 28.60
N ASP A 485 -5.50 -25.29 29.71
CA ASP A 485 -5.58 -23.81 29.72
C ASP A 485 -6.72 -23.22 28.87
N GLY A 486 -7.84 -23.95 28.80
CA GLY A 486 -9.03 -23.56 28.04
C GLY A 486 -9.04 -24.03 26.57
N VAL A 487 -7.96 -24.66 26.10
CA VAL A 487 -7.93 -25.30 24.77
C VAL A 487 -8.85 -26.52 24.75
N ALA A 488 -9.60 -26.69 23.66
CA ALA A 488 -10.49 -27.84 23.46
C ALA A 488 -10.38 -28.40 22.04
N GLY A 489 -10.50 -29.73 21.90
CA GLY A 489 -10.49 -30.41 20.60
C GLY A 489 -9.12 -30.45 19.89
N ALA A 490 -8.03 -30.03 20.54
CA ALA A 490 -6.68 -30.11 19.99
C ALA A 490 -6.22 -31.57 19.85
N GLN A 491 -5.59 -31.86 18.70
CA GLN A 491 -5.08 -33.17 18.32
C GLN A 491 -3.57 -33.11 18.07
N LEU A 492 -2.90 -34.26 18.18
CA LEU A 492 -1.45 -34.32 17.98
C LEU A 492 -1.04 -33.80 16.58
N GLY A 493 -1.81 -34.15 15.54
CA GLY A 493 -1.61 -33.72 14.15
C GLY A 493 -1.93 -32.27 13.84
N ASP A 494 -2.40 -31.47 14.81
CA ASP A 494 -2.61 -30.03 14.62
C ASP A 494 -1.30 -29.23 14.54
N LEU A 495 -0.18 -29.87 14.85
CA LEU A 495 1.14 -29.28 14.72
C LEU A 495 2.11 -30.30 14.13
N VAL A 496 2.61 -30.01 12.93
CA VAL A 496 3.49 -30.91 12.17
C VAL A 496 4.78 -30.23 11.77
N TRP A 497 5.85 -31.00 11.66
CA TRP A 497 7.09 -30.54 11.05
C TRP A 497 6.89 -30.30 9.55
N SER A 498 7.60 -29.32 8.99
CA SER A 498 7.66 -29.14 7.55
C SER A 498 9.04 -28.79 7.04
N SER A 499 9.38 -29.25 5.83
CA SER A 499 10.55 -28.77 5.08
C SER A 499 10.31 -27.45 4.35
N ASP A 500 9.06 -26.98 4.25
CA ASP A 500 8.74 -25.68 3.66
C ASP A 500 9.24 -24.55 4.56
N HIS A 501 9.89 -23.54 3.98
CA HIS A 501 10.49 -22.41 4.69
C HIS A 501 10.66 -21.21 3.75
N HIS A 502 10.83 -20.02 4.33
CA HIS A 502 11.20 -18.83 3.58
C HIS A 502 12.59 -19.03 2.94
N TYR A 503 12.77 -18.67 1.66
CA TYR A 503 14.02 -18.92 0.91
C TYR A 503 15.29 -18.23 1.47
N LEU A 504 15.10 -17.24 2.35
CA LEU A 504 16.17 -16.55 3.09
C LEU A 504 16.32 -16.99 4.55
N SER A 505 15.44 -17.85 5.04
CA SER A 505 15.60 -18.47 6.36
C SER A 505 16.82 -19.37 6.33
N ALA A 506 17.67 -19.30 7.36
CA ALA A 506 18.77 -20.26 7.50
C ALA A 506 18.25 -21.57 8.11
N ALA A 507 17.11 -21.57 8.81
CA ALA A 507 16.46 -22.82 9.20
C ALA A 507 15.95 -23.56 7.96
N PRO A 508 16.30 -24.84 7.78
CA PRO A 508 15.94 -25.64 6.60
C PRO A 508 14.49 -26.18 6.66
N GLY A 509 13.64 -25.61 7.51
CA GLY A 509 12.29 -26.09 7.75
C GLY A 509 11.49 -25.16 8.66
N SER A 510 10.29 -25.61 8.99
CA SER A 510 9.35 -24.91 9.84
C SER A 510 8.48 -25.87 10.64
N VAL A 511 7.60 -25.31 11.47
CA VAL A 511 6.46 -26.01 12.03
C VAL A 511 5.17 -25.41 11.47
N ARG A 512 4.20 -26.27 11.11
CA ARG A 512 2.89 -25.88 10.58
C ARG A 512 1.78 -26.17 11.58
N PHE A 513 0.98 -25.14 11.87
CA PHE A 513 -0.21 -25.17 12.71
C PHE A 513 -1.43 -25.42 11.81
N LEU A 514 -2.04 -26.59 11.95
CA LEU A 514 -3.15 -27.10 11.16
C LEU A 514 -4.42 -27.12 12.03
N ASN A 515 -5.55 -26.68 11.50
CA ASN A 515 -6.88 -26.79 12.13
C ASN A 515 -7.18 -25.85 13.30
N THR A 516 -6.47 -24.73 13.43
CA THR A 516 -6.85 -23.71 14.41
C THR A 516 -8.19 -23.08 14.04
N ASP A 517 -9.11 -23.00 15.00
CA ASP A 517 -10.43 -22.35 14.86
C ASP A 517 -10.82 -21.65 16.16
N LYS A 518 -10.82 -20.31 16.11
CA LYS A 518 -11.13 -19.47 17.28
C LYS A 518 -12.54 -19.69 17.85
N ASN A 519 -13.48 -20.22 17.05
CA ASN A 519 -14.86 -20.44 17.48
C ASN A 519 -15.02 -21.74 18.30
N THR A 520 -14.00 -22.60 18.31
CA THR A 520 -14.04 -23.90 19.01
C THR A 520 -12.97 -24.04 20.09
N GLY A 521 -12.07 -23.06 20.23
CA GLY A 521 -10.94 -23.13 21.16
C GLY A 521 -9.85 -24.13 20.73
N ARG A 522 -9.91 -24.68 19.52
CA ARG A 522 -8.92 -25.64 19.01
C ARG A 522 -7.66 -24.90 18.56
N MET A 523 -6.54 -25.17 19.22
CA MET A 523 -5.22 -24.62 18.88
C MET A 523 -4.08 -25.50 19.46
N SER A 524 -2.85 -25.26 19.00
CA SER A 524 -1.61 -25.82 19.56
C SER A 524 -0.61 -24.69 19.73
N TYR A 525 0.28 -24.80 20.72
CA TYR A 525 1.27 -23.75 21.00
C TYR A 525 2.52 -24.30 21.70
N PHE A 526 3.57 -23.49 21.72
CA PHE A 526 4.77 -23.68 22.54
C PHE A 526 4.78 -22.65 23.67
N SER A 527 5.40 -23.00 24.78
CA SER A 527 5.56 -22.10 25.94
C SER A 527 6.97 -22.16 26.50
N THR A 528 7.49 -21.02 26.96
CA THR A 528 8.69 -20.97 27.81
C THR A 528 8.42 -21.60 29.17
N ALA A 529 9.44 -22.18 29.80
CA ALA A 529 9.34 -22.55 31.20
C ALA A 529 9.02 -21.32 32.08
N THR A 530 8.30 -21.51 33.19
CA THR A 530 7.99 -20.42 34.15
C THR A 530 9.23 -19.80 34.77
N SER A 531 10.35 -20.54 34.79
CA SER A 531 11.66 -20.06 35.27
C SER A 531 12.54 -19.45 34.17
N ALA A 532 12.06 -19.32 32.93
CA ALA A 532 12.84 -18.73 31.85
C ALA A 532 13.14 -17.26 32.15
N VAL A 533 14.41 -16.86 32.03
CA VAL A 533 14.85 -15.50 32.36
C VAL A 533 14.20 -14.45 31.44
N LEU A 534 13.89 -14.83 30.20
CA LEU A 534 13.20 -13.98 29.22
C LEU A 534 11.80 -13.52 29.68
N ASN A 535 11.15 -14.23 30.61
CA ASN A 535 9.82 -13.86 31.11
C ASN A 535 9.86 -12.52 31.87
N ALA A 536 10.98 -12.22 32.53
CA ALA A 536 11.18 -10.99 33.31
C ALA A 536 11.82 -9.84 32.51
N GLU A 537 12.29 -10.09 31.29
CA GLU A 537 13.08 -9.13 30.52
C GLU A 537 12.24 -7.96 29.99
N THR A 538 12.69 -6.72 30.20
CA THR A 538 11.93 -5.52 29.80
C THR A 538 12.60 -4.72 28.68
N VAL A 539 13.81 -5.10 28.24
CA VAL A 539 14.53 -4.50 27.11
C VAL A 539 14.50 -2.96 27.09
N PRO A 540 14.89 -2.28 28.19
CA PRO A 540 14.74 -0.83 28.33
C PRO A 540 15.56 0.00 27.34
N ASN A 541 16.60 -0.61 26.74
CA ASN A 541 17.50 0.03 25.78
C ASN A 541 17.13 -0.26 24.32
N GLY A 542 15.87 -0.63 24.08
CA GLY A 542 15.37 -1.04 22.77
C GLY A 542 15.53 -2.52 22.49
N TYR A 543 14.97 -2.96 21.37
CA TYR A 543 14.92 -4.38 21.01
C TYR A 543 14.74 -4.60 19.52
N THR A 544 15.00 -5.83 19.08
CA THR A 544 14.55 -6.33 17.79
C THR A 544 13.87 -7.68 17.95
N VAL A 545 12.69 -7.83 17.36
CA VAL A 545 12.00 -9.11 17.22
C VAL A 545 11.87 -9.45 15.75
N GLU A 546 12.28 -10.65 15.36
CA GLU A 546 12.19 -11.14 13.99
C GLU A 546 11.42 -12.45 13.94
N ALA A 547 10.65 -12.65 12.88
CA ALA A 547 9.99 -13.91 12.60
C ALA A 547 9.93 -14.21 11.10
N PHE A 548 10.10 -15.47 10.73
CA PHE A 548 9.66 -15.99 9.43
C PHE A 548 8.32 -16.67 9.59
N ILE A 549 7.30 -16.17 8.89
CA ILE A 549 5.93 -16.67 8.98
C ILE A 549 5.31 -16.89 7.60
N LYS A 550 4.32 -17.78 7.53
CA LYS A 550 3.43 -17.93 6.38
C LYS A 550 2.01 -18.16 6.87
N ILE A 551 1.05 -17.33 6.47
CA ILE A 551 -0.37 -17.60 6.71
C ILE A 551 -0.84 -18.69 5.76
N ASP A 552 -1.66 -19.62 6.24
CA ASP A 552 -2.22 -20.67 5.41
C ASP A 552 -3.17 -20.12 4.32
N ARG A 553 -3.22 -20.79 3.15
CA ARG A 553 -4.09 -20.39 2.04
C ARG A 553 -5.58 -20.41 2.40
N ASP A 554 -5.97 -21.27 3.33
CA ASP A 554 -7.36 -21.46 3.75
C ASP A 554 -7.78 -20.53 4.89
N TRP A 555 -6.96 -19.53 5.23
CA TRP A 555 -7.27 -18.55 6.26
C TRP A 555 -8.58 -17.82 5.95
N THR A 556 -9.42 -17.64 6.97
CA THR A 556 -10.63 -16.83 6.89
C THR A 556 -10.75 -15.94 8.12
N SER A 557 -11.31 -14.73 7.96
CA SER A 557 -11.53 -13.83 9.10
C SER A 557 -12.45 -14.44 10.16
N GLN A 558 -13.43 -15.24 9.74
CA GLN A 558 -14.37 -15.92 10.63
C GLN A 558 -13.68 -16.91 11.59
N LYS A 559 -12.66 -17.64 11.12
CA LYS A 559 -12.01 -18.70 11.91
C LYS A 559 -10.69 -18.29 12.53
N ASN A 560 -9.99 -17.34 11.91
CA ASN A 560 -8.55 -17.11 12.15
C ASN A 560 -8.17 -15.64 12.34
N ALA A 561 -9.12 -14.70 12.31
CA ALA A 561 -8.82 -13.30 12.67
C ALA A 561 -8.30 -13.23 14.10
N TRP A 562 -7.33 -12.32 14.31
CA TRP A 562 -6.65 -12.06 15.58
C TRP A 562 -5.66 -13.14 16.01
N MET A 563 -5.37 -14.12 15.14
CA MET A 563 -4.45 -15.20 15.46
C MET A 563 -3.04 -14.72 15.83
N ASN A 564 -2.42 -15.36 16.81
CA ASN A 564 -1.15 -14.90 17.39
C ASN A 564 0.05 -15.74 16.98
N ILE A 565 1.06 -15.09 16.41
CA ILE A 565 2.38 -15.67 16.16
C ILE A 565 3.11 -15.85 17.49
N MET A 566 3.12 -14.81 18.33
CA MET A 566 3.78 -14.80 19.63
C MET A 566 3.09 -13.83 20.59
N THR A 567 2.96 -14.20 21.87
CA THR A 567 2.50 -13.31 22.95
C THR A 567 3.39 -13.43 24.18
N ARG A 568 3.36 -12.41 25.05
CA ARG A 568 3.79 -12.54 26.45
C ARG A 568 2.55 -12.50 27.32
N ASP A 569 2.34 -13.56 28.09
CA ASP A 569 1.08 -13.79 28.80
C ASP A 569 0.78 -12.80 29.93
N GLY A 570 -0.50 -12.80 30.31
CA GLY A 570 -1.09 -12.05 31.41
C GLY A 570 -2.19 -11.11 30.91
N LYS A 571 -2.74 -10.28 31.82
CA LYS A 571 -3.76 -9.28 31.46
C LYS A 571 -3.18 -7.89 31.62
N ARG A 572 -3.10 -7.12 30.54
CA ARG A 572 -2.50 -5.79 30.57
C ARG A 572 -3.22 -4.83 31.52
N GLY A 573 -4.51 -5.05 31.80
CA GLY A 573 -5.28 -4.33 32.81
C GLY A 573 -4.77 -4.51 34.24
N ASP A 574 -4.03 -5.58 34.52
CA ASP A 574 -3.42 -5.82 35.83
C ASP A 574 -2.06 -5.09 35.98
N LEU A 575 -1.55 -4.45 34.91
CA LEU A 575 -0.32 -3.66 34.99
C LEU A 575 -0.60 -2.36 35.77
N PRO A 576 0.23 -2.02 36.77
CA PRO A 576 0.09 -0.78 37.51
C PRO A 576 0.09 0.44 36.57
N GLY A 577 -0.93 1.29 36.70
CA GLY A 577 -1.07 2.52 35.91
C GLY A 577 -1.61 2.32 34.49
N TYR A 578 -1.99 1.10 34.10
CA TYR A 578 -2.65 0.89 32.83
C TYR A 578 -4.05 1.51 32.81
N SER A 579 -4.33 2.31 31.78
CA SER A 579 -5.63 2.93 31.56
C SER A 579 -5.91 3.00 30.07
N GLY A 580 -6.92 2.27 29.57
CA GLY A 580 -7.39 2.37 28.18
C GLY A 580 -7.52 1.02 27.46
N GLY A 581 -8.02 1.06 26.22
CA GLY A 581 -8.09 -0.09 25.31
C GLY A 581 -8.75 -1.35 25.89
N ASP A 582 -8.18 -2.50 25.54
CA ASP A 582 -8.63 -3.85 25.89
C ASP A 582 -7.83 -4.40 27.10
N PRO A 583 -8.25 -4.17 28.36
CA PRO A 583 -7.51 -4.60 29.55
C PRO A 583 -7.35 -6.12 29.66
N GLU A 584 -8.21 -6.89 28.99
CA GLU A 584 -8.20 -8.35 28.94
C GLU A 584 -7.06 -8.92 28.08
N SER A 585 -6.50 -8.11 27.19
CA SER A 585 -5.45 -8.53 26.26
C SER A 585 -4.09 -8.66 26.96
N PRO A 586 -3.14 -9.46 26.42
CA PRO A 586 -1.82 -9.60 27.00
C PRO A 586 -0.97 -8.33 26.85
N PRO A 587 0.04 -8.12 27.71
CA PRO A 587 0.98 -7.00 27.59
C PRO A 587 1.72 -6.91 26.25
N LEU A 588 1.85 -8.03 25.53
CA LEU A 588 2.47 -8.10 24.21
C LEU A 588 1.68 -9.05 23.30
N LEU A 589 1.34 -8.56 22.10
CA LEU A 589 0.72 -9.30 21.00
C LEU A 589 1.57 -9.14 19.73
N PHE A 590 1.91 -10.26 19.10
CA PHE A 590 2.39 -10.32 17.74
C PHE A 590 1.38 -11.16 16.94
N ALA A 591 0.44 -10.47 16.29
CA ALA A 591 -0.79 -11.06 15.78
C ALA A 591 -1.03 -10.78 14.30
N ILE A 592 -2.00 -11.49 13.73
CA ILE A 592 -2.57 -11.25 12.41
C ILE A 592 -4.03 -10.82 12.56
N SER A 593 -4.38 -9.64 12.04
CA SER A 593 -5.70 -9.01 12.16
C SER A 593 -6.80 -9.70 11.33
N SER A 594 -8.04 -9.21 11.46
CA SER A 594 -9.16 -9.60 10.60
C SER A 594 -9.01 -9.21 9.13
N LEU A 595 -8.07 -8.31 8.81
CA LEU A 595 -7.72 -7.90 7.45
C LEU A 595 -6.39 -8.51 7.00
N ARG A 596 -5.90 -9.54 7.71
CA ARG A 596 -4.57 -10.13 7.52
C ARG A 596 -3.45 -9.10 7.58
N GLU A 597 -3.54 -8.13 8.48
CA GLU A 597 -2.42 -7.24 8.77
C GLU A 597 -1.59 -7.81 9.91
N VAL A 598 -0.28 -7.64 9.85
CA VAL A 598 0.58 -7.90 11.00
C VAL A 598 0.38 -6.80 12.03
N GLN A 599 0.08 -7.19 13.25
CA GLN A 599 -0.02 -6.32 14.42
C GLN A 599 1.13 -6.64 15.38
N TRP A 600 1.87 -5.60 15.77
CA TRP A 600 2.76 -5.66 16.93
C TRP A 600 2.23 -4.66 17.96
N GLU A 601 1.63 -5.17 19.03
CA GLU A 601 1.09 -4.33 20.10
C GLU A 601 1.77 -4.63 21.43
N VAL A 602 2.22 -3.57 22.09
CA VAL A 602 2.94 -3.66 23.37
C VAL A 602 2.42 -2.64 24.35
N VAL A 603 2.46 -2.97 25.64
CA VAL A 603 2.44 -1.96 26.70
C VAL A 603 3.88 -1.55 26.99
N PRO A 604 4.25 -0.27 26.80
CA PRO A 604 5.60 0.21 27.09
C PRO A 604 5.94 0.08 28.59
N GLU A 605 7.20 -0.24 28.89
CA GLU A 605 7.69 -0.29 30.26
C GLU A 605 8.05 1.11 30.76
N ARG A 606 7.18 1.70 31.59
CA ARG A 606 7.37 3.03 32.19
C ARG A 606 6.70 3.16 33.54
N SER A 607 7.14 4.12 34.35
CA SER A 607 6.44 4.51 35.57
C SER A 607 5.20 5.36 35.25
N GLY A 608 4.12 5.21 36.03
CA GLY A 608 2.92 6.03 35.89
C GLY A 608 1.93 5.49 34.87
N ALA A 609 1.29 6.39 34.11
CA ALA A 609 0.25 6.02 33.16
C ALA A 609 0.80 5.17 32.00
N ARG A 610 0.09 4.09 31.68
CA ARG A 610 0.42 3.14 30.61
C ARG A 610 -0.78 2.96 29.68
N GLU A 611 -0.50 2.93 28.39
CA GLU A 611 -1.45 2.62 27.32
C GLU A 611 -0.77 1.67 26.32
N ALA A 612 -1.55 0.78 25.71
CA ALA A 612 -1.05 -0.07 24.65
C ALA A 612 -0.73 0.74 23.38
N LYS A 613 0.30 0.30 22.67
CA LYS A 613 0.86 0.93 21.48
C LYS A 613 0.99 -0.12 20.38
N ALA A 614 0.38 0.13 19.22
CA ALA A 614 0.29 -0.85 18.14
C ALA A 614 0.90 -0.35 16.84
N ASN A 615 1.83 -1.13 16.29
CA ASN A 615 2.28 -1.06 14.91
C ASN A 615 1.41 -1.95 14.01
N TRP A 616 1.16 -1.52 12.78
CA TRP A 616 0.36 -2.27 11.80
C TRP A 616 1.03 -2.28 10.44
N SER A 617 1.10 -3.47 9.81
CA SER A 617 1.37 -3.55 8.37
C SER A 617 0.09 -3.27 7.56
N GLY A 618 0.23 -3.16 6.24
CA GLY A 618 -0.90 -3.42 5.34
C GLY A 618 -1.21 -4.93 5.26
N GLU A 619 -2.16 -5.32 4.42
CA GLU A 619 -2.49 -6.73 4.23
C GLU A 619 -1.26 -7.57 3.83
N ILE A 620 -1.12 -8.74 4.45
CA ILE A 620 -0.19 -9.77 4.04
C ILE A 620 -0.91 -10.90 3.28
N ILE A 621 -0.24 -11.39 2.24
CA ILE A 621 -0.82 -12.33 1.29
C ILE A 621 -0.71 -13.75 1.86
N ALA A 622 -1.84 -14.45 1.92
CA ALA A 622 -1.89 -15.86 2.31
C ALA A 622 -1.06 -16.74 1.36
N ASP A 623 -0.56 -17.87 1.87
CA ASP A 623 0.30 -18.81 1.16
C ASP A 623 1.63 -18.25 0.65
N LYS A 624 2.13 -17.18 1.28
CA LYS A 624 3.46 -16.63 1.01
C LYS A 624 4.24 -16.49 2.31
N TRP A 625 5.47 -16.97 2.27
CA TRP A 625 6.42 -16.72 3.34
C TRP A 625 6.79 -15.24 3.39
N MET A 626 7.04 -14.75 4.61
CA MET A 626 7.61 -13.43 4.84
C MET A 626 8.50 -13.42 6.09
N HIS A 627 9.51 -12.57 6.04
CA HIS A 627 10.26 -12.05 7.16
C HIS A 627 9.57 -10.80 7.70
N VAL A 628 9.34 -10.79 9.00
CA VAL A 628 8.92 -9.61 9.75
C VAL A 628 10.03 -9.25 10.71
N ALA A 629 10.42 -7.98 10.75
CA ALA A 629 11.30 -7.43 11.78
C ALA A 629 10.62 -6.26 12.48
N ILE A 630 10.61 -6.26 13.81
CA ILE A 630 10.14 -5.16 14.64
C ILE A 630 11.35 -4.60 15.36
N VAL A 631 11.71 -3.36 15.07
CA VAL A 631 12.90 -2.71 15.61
C VAL A 631 12.48 -1.53 16.47
N ASN A 632 12.76 -1.60 17.78
CA ASN A 632 12.56 -0.51 18.73
C ASN A 632 13.91 0.14 19.04
N ASP A 633 14.03 1.42 18.71
CA ASP A 633 15.25 2.19 18.94
C ASP A 633 15.36 2.62 20.42
N GLY A 634 16.52 2.35 21.03
CA GLY A 634 16.74 2.60 22.45
C GLY A 634 16.83 4.07 22.85
N ALA A 635 17.10 4.98 21.90
CA ALA A 635 17.28 6.40 22.18
C ALA A 635 15.99 7.21 21.91
N THR A 636 15.29 6.87 20.84
CA THR A 636 14.08 7.56 20.39
C THR A 636 12.80 6.85 20.85
N HIS A 637 12.91 5.58 21.26
CA HIS A 637 11.77 4.70 21.59
C HIS A 637 10.77 4.56 20.45
N GLU A 638 11.22 4.78 19.22
CA GLU A 638 10.42 4.50 18.03
C GLU A 638 10.48 3.01 17.71
N THR A 639 9.31 2.40 17.53
CA THR A 639 9.18 1.05 17.02
C THR A 639 8.82 1.13 15.54
N ILE A 640 9.65 0.56 14.68
CA ILE A 640 9.39 0.40 13.25
C ILE A 640 9.17 -1.07 12.93
N LEU A 641 8.04 -1.37 12.30
CA LEU A 641 7.75 -2.69 11.76
C LEU A 641 8.21 -2.74 10.29
N TYR A 642 8.88 -3.82 9.93
CA TYR A 642 9.36 -4.12 8.59
C TYR A 642 8.74 -5.43 8.12
N VAL A 643 8.23 -5.45 6.88
CA VAL A 643 7.80 -6.68 6.21
C VAL A 643 8.62 -6.84 4.94
N GLU A 644 9.32 -7.96 4.80
CA GLU A 644 10.28 -8.17 3.69
C GLU A 644 11.32 -7.04 3.59
N GLY A 645 11.73 -6.51 4.74
CA GLY A 645 12.66 -5.39 4.87
C GLY A 645 12.11 -4.01 4.48
N ALA A 646 10.85 -3.89 4.05
CA ALA A 646 10.20 -2.61 3.82
C ALA A 646 9.62 -2.06 5.13
N PRO A 647 10.02 -0.86 5.61
CA PRO A 647 9.35 -0.24 6.75
C PRO A 647 7.90 0.12 6.41
N VAL A 648 6.97 -0.25 7.29
CA VAL A 648 5.55 0.11 7.17
C VAL A 648 5.33 1.55 7.68
N LEU A 649 4.16 2.15 7.41
CA LEU A 649 3.84 3.52 7.86
C LEU A 649 3.19 3.60 9.23
N ARG A 650 2.41 2.60 9.63
CA ARG A 650 1.65 2.66 10.89
C ARG A 650 2.56 2.26 12.06
N ASN A 651 3.47 3.16 12.41
CA ASN A 651 4.46 2.97 13.46
C ASN A 651 4.14 3.78 14.71
N VAL A 652 4.81 3.41 15.81
CA VAL A 652 4.65 4.07 17.10
C VAL A 652 5.94 4.72 17.54
N ALA A 653 5.83 5.92 18.10
CA ALA A 653 6.86 6.59 18.88
C ALA A 653 6.55 6.53 20.38
N ASP A 654 7.55 6.81 21.22
CA ASP A 654 7.42 6.83 22.68
C ASP A 654 6.96 5.47 23.27
N ALA A 655 7.54 4.37 22.80
CA ALA A 655 7.30 3.02 23.32
C ALA A 655 8.58 2.40 23.91
N PRO A 656 9.07 2.86 25.08
CA PRO A 656 10.25 2.30 25.73
C PRO A 656 9.97 0.89 26.25
N GLY A 657 10.83 -0.06 25.90
CA GLY A 657 10.83 -1.40 26.46
C GLY A 657 9.52 -2.18 26.31
N LEU A 658 9.44 -3.29 27.03
CA LEU A 658 8.31 -4.22 27.04
C LEU A 658 7.86 -4.47 28.48
N ALA A 659 6.66 -4.05 28.83
CA ALA A 659 6.14 -4.30 30.16
C ALA A 659 5.98 -5.80 30.44
N THR A 660 6.16 -6.18 31.71
CA THR A 660 5.88 -7.53 32.20
C THR A 660 5.12 -7.44 33.53
N LEU A 661 4.18 -8.36 33.74
CA LEU A 661 3.41 -8.44 35.00
C LEU A 661 4.20 -9.12 36.10
N ALA A 662 4.92 -10.20 35.75
CA ALA A 662 5.68 -10.99 36.70
C ALA A 662 6.71 -11.85 35.98
N ALA A 663 7.78 -12.22 36.69
CA ALA A 663 8.88 -13.04 36.16
C ALA A 663 8.47 -14.46 35.74
N ASN A 664 7.26 -14.91 36.07
CA ASN A 664 6.72 -16.21 35.70
C ASN A 664 5.73 -16.17 34.54
N MET A 665 5.48 -15.00 33.93
CA MET A 665 4.58 -14.88 32.79
C MET A 665 5.26 -15.39 31.51
N PRO A 666 4.80 -16.52 30.95
CA PRO A 666 5.50 -17.15 29.85
C PRO A 666 5.33 -16.38 28.54
N TRP A 667 6.27 -16.61 27.63
CA TRP A 667 6.08 -16.34 26.21
C TRP A 667 5.42 -17.54 25.55
N ILE A 668 4.43 -17.27 24.71
CA ILE A 668 3.64 -18.27 23.99
C ILE A 668 3.85 -18.09 22.50
N ILE A 669 4.16 -19.18 21.80
CA ILE A 669 4.33 -19.19 20.33
C ILE A 669 3.20 -20.00 19.71
N GLY A 670 2.46 -19.39 18.80
CA GLY A 670 1.35 -20.02 18.08
C GLY A 670 -0.02 -19.92 18.76
N ALA A 671 -0.15 -19.17 19.86
CA ALA A 671 -1.43 -18.84 20.46
C ALA A 671 -1.37 -17.52 21.25
N GLY A 672 -2.53 -16.90 21.43
CA GLY A 672 -2.70 -15.71 22.24
C GLY A 672 -3.54 -15.97 23.48
N SER A 673 -4.01 -14.89 24.08
CA SER A 673 -4.87 -14.95 25.27
C SER A 673 -5.87 -13.82 25.32
N TRP A 674 -7.02 -14.10 25.95
CA TRP A 674 -8.01 -13.09 26.29
C TRP A 674 -8.53 -13.36 27.71
N ASP A 675 -8.49 -12.33 28.55
CA ASP A 675 -8.86 -12.39 29.97
C ASP A 675 -8.19 -13.57 30.71
N GLY A 676 -6.91 -13.81 30.41
CA GLY A 676 -6.10 -14.85 31.03
C GLY A 676 -6.32 -16.27 30.50
N ALA A 677 -7.29 -16.50 29.61
CA ALA A 677 -7.52 -17.79 28.94
C ALA A 677 -6.85 -17.84 27.56
N ARG A 678 -6.50 -19.03 27.06
CA ARG A 678 -5.97 -19.18 25.68
C ARG A 678 -7.03 -18.80 24.65
N ALA A 679 -6.60 -18.02 23.66
CA ALA A 679 -7.43 -17.56 22.55
C ALA A 679 -6.60 -17.45 21.26
N ASP A 680 -7.29 -17.33 20.13
CA ASP A 680 -6.72 -16.89 18.85
C ASP A 680 -5.39 -17.57 18.46
N GLY A 681 -5.45 -18.90 18.31
CA GLY A 681 -4.30 -19.69 17.88
C GLY A 681 -3.86 -19.38 16.44
N PHE A 682 -2.57 -19.57 16.15
CA PHE A 682 -2.00 -19.37 14.82
C PHE A 682 -2.47 -20.41 13.82
N PHE A 683 -2.67 -19.99 12.57
CA PHE A 683 -2.99 -20.87 11.44
C PHE A 683 -2.06 -20.57 10.26
N GLY A 684 -1.06 -21.43 10.08
CA GLY A 684 0.05 -21.15 9.17
C GLY A 684 1.33 -21.88 9.55
N SER A 685 2.47 -21.39 9.07
CA SER A 685 3.80 -21.93 9.35
C SER A 685 4.71 -20.87 10.01
N ILE A 686 5.54 -21.31 10.95
CA ILE A 686 6.57 -20.49 11.60
C ILE A 686 7.93 -21.17 11.38
N GLY A 687 8.88 -20.44 10.79
CA GLY A 687 10.23 -20.95 10.49
C GLY A 687 11.20 -20.71 11.64
N GLU A 688 11.38 -19.44 12.02
CA GLU A 688 12.26 -19.02 13.11
C GLU A 688 11.70 -17.78 13.79
N ILE A 689 12.01 -17.60 15.07
CA ILE A 689 11.76 -16.37 15.83
C ILE A 689 13.04 -16.00 16.58
N ARG A 690 13.46 -14.73 16.51
CA ARG A 690 14.61 -14.19 17.24
C ARG A 690 14.25 -12.92 18.00
N ILE A 691 14.73 -12.81 19.24
CA ILE A 691 14.57 -11.64 20.11
C ILE A 691 15.97 -11.17 20.53
N VAL A 692 16.26 -9.89 20.31
CA VAL A 692 17.55 -9.26 20.63
C VAL A 692 17.30 -8.00 21.45
N ASN A 693 18.11 -7.76 22.48
CA ASN A 693 17.96 -6.64 23.42
C ASN A 693 18.50 -5.29 22.92
N GLN A 694 18.52 -5.10 21.59
CA GLN A 694 18.97 -3.88 20.94
C GLN A 694 18.32 -3.74 19.56
N ALA A 695 18.26 -2.51 19.06
CA ALA A 695 17.86 -2.23 17.69
C ALA A 695 18.90 -2.77 16.69
N LEU A 696 18.43 -3.55 15.70
CA LEU A 696 19.27 -4.13 14.66
C LEU A 696 19.11 -3.39 13.35
N LYS A 697 20.23 -3.24 12.63
CA LYS A 697 20.26 -2.78 11.24
C LYS A 697 19.96 -3.94 10.29
N PRO A 698 19.53 -3.67 9.03
CA PRO A 698 19.26 -4.71 8.05
C PRO A 698 20.38 -5.73 7.83
N ALA A 699 21.65 -5.31 7.89
CA ALA A 699 22.81 -6.22 7.78
C ALA A 699 22.94 -7.23 8.93
N GLN A 700 22.23 -6.99 10.05
CA GLN A 700 22.25 -7.86 11.22
C GLN A 700 21.02 -8.77 11.30
N TRP A 701 20.04 -8.63 10.40
CA TRP A 701 18.81 -9.42 10.38
C TRP A 701 19.05 -10.86 9.93
N LEU A 702 18.10 -11.75 10.21
CA LEU A 702 18.16 -13.17 9.82
C LEU A 702 18.15 -13.39 8.30
N THR A 703 17.72 -12.39 7.52
CA THR A 703 17.76 -12.41 6.05
C THR A 703 19.12 -12.04 5.47
N ALA A 704 20.04 -11.51 6.28
CA ALA A 704 21.43 -11.28 5.91
C ALA A 704 22.27 -12.55 6.07
N ARG A 705 23.50 -12.54 5.55
CA ARG A 705 24.41 -13.69 5.56
C ARG A 705 25.57 -13.50 6.53
N ARG A 706 26.19 -14.61 6.93
CA ARG A 706 27.31 -14.60 7.88
C ARG A 706 28.45 -13.73 7.35
N GLY A 707 28.88 -12.75 8.15
CA GLY A 707 30.00 -11.87 7.83
C GLY A 707 29.70 -10.78 6.78
N GLY A 708 28.42 -10.58 6.44
CA GLY A 708 27.95 -9.53 5.53
C GLY A 708 27.58 -8.21 6.20
#